data_AF-A0A3D6BX93-F1
#
_entry.id   AF-A0A3D6BX93-F1
#
_cell.length_a   1.000
_cell.length_b   1.000
_cell.length_c   1.000
_cell.angle_alpha   90.00
_cell.angle_beta   90.00
_cell.angle_gamma   90.00
#
_symmetry.space_group_name_H-M   'P 1'
#
loop_
_entity.id
_entity.type
_entity.pdbx_description
1 polymer ?
#
loop_
_entity_poly.entity_id
_entity_poly.type
_entity_poly.pdbx_seq_one_letter_code
_entity_poly.pdbx_strand_id
1 'polypeptide(L)'
;MGNSMRVWQPVLSIASLFVLLATSLLTTMCAHGAQERPETLRVAYSRDSIPFHFTNAQGHPDGMIIDTWKLWSQKTGIAVEFIPAAWDDTLELVRDGRADAHAGLFFNDVRDTFLDFGRPLLKSDTHIFYDKSLPVPIDMKAFKAYRIGVLKGDFAVSWFTTHMPEFTLAVYDSYDAIMAALKAGELMVFAADTLTGLHHLARHDLRRQFVFRSNAPIYSNNFFPAVKQGNTRLLTTIMEGMDNISATEFKEIAREWATGTRQKETGALIIAMDRDYPPLTLVDSDGNPGGLLVDMWRLWSETTGLKIRFRPSTWAESVEAVQTGSADIHSGLFKNETRESWMVFSEPIHRSQTTLYVNAGDPMVTLEDLSGQPVAVLDGSFQATWLKANYPEVRPVYCVDSEKLILTLLKKNARAVFHETMVVEAVINRLGLAGKIKKSPETILSNAIYAGVPKFNDSLMTLINDGFSGIPKEELTDLELQWIPREENRFYAGETGAITLTRAEKEFVADNPPLTFSEVNWQPLSIVDGTGSFGGMIADYLDIITQKTGLRFSFTPSDTWSQVLERYKSGDIDMVPAMGKNDEVGRPIHLSRPFVNFPLVIVTRDDVSYIAGTSQLNHRKVAVGRGYTSYHYLKNNFPGIELFQTDDVKTGLMALSNRQVDAFVGHMAVVINTIQENGFTNLKIAGETEYIFNHSIGVDPAYPLAVSIINKALNSMTEEDHRAIYQRWLSVHYEKGMDIWLIAKILGTALVLVAIVIYWNRRLAGEVRERKRTEQRLLENERKTRAMSEAIHDGLVMIDDKARVMYWNHAAEELFDIPAQEAMGRDMHSLFAPKELRGRAGDGLKRFAETGKGPVVGRLQELEALKKDGTRFPVEVGVSAFQVGDDWYAVGTIRDITERNKAQETVQKIRTELQQIFDNAHVGILFLKGGRRIYRCNTKTAEILGYDSPRELVAMGMDRFHLTEDDFKAFGDTYDARLAKGEQVHAEYQLKRRDGTGIWCSFSGKALDTAMPPDMDQGVIWVIDDISEKRAARQALKESEKRVSTILESVNTGILIIDPDTRSIVDVNPAAARMIGLPRADIINQKCHNFVCPSPEHDCPVIDNMERVENAERILITGDGKKIPILKTVVPVTLGGRRQFLESFVDLTGQKEAEKELQENIKELERFYKMAIGREEKMISLKEEINALLAKTGEKEKYIIR
;
A
#
# COMPACT_ATOMS: atom_id res chain seq x y z
N MET A 1 54.09 74.83 28.37
CA MET A 1 55.40 74.23 28.70
C MET A 1 55.99 73.66 27.41
N GLY A 2 57.15 74.19 26.99
CA GLY A 2 57.95 73.79 25.81
C GLY A 2 57.33 74.13 24.43
N ASN A 3 57.62 75.22 23.72
CA ASN A 3 58.92 75.78 23.29
C ASN A 3 59.85 74.66 22.83
N SER A 4 60.29 74.56 21.58
CA SER A 4 61.10 75.49 20.76
C SER A 4 61.82 74.54 19.77
N MET A 5 62.22 74.82 18.53
CA MET A 5 63.12 75.84 17.98
C MET A 5 63.32 75.36 16.50
N ARG A 6 63.25 76.21 15.47
CA ARG A 6 64.39 76.92 14.84
C ARG A 6 65.45 75.90 14.29
N VAL A 7 65.95 75.92 13.05
CA VAL A 7 66.42 77.02 12.19
C VAL A 7 66.68 76.49 10.76
N TRP A 8 66.55 77.37 9.75
CA TRP A 8 67.33 77.52 8.49
C TRP A 8 66.52 77.58 7.16
N GLN A 9 66.43 78.83 6.67
CA GLN A 9 66.35 79.31 5.27
C GLN A 9 67.42 78.65 4.34
N PRO A 10 67.51 78.92 3.01
CA PRO A 10 66.54 79.37 1.98
C PRO A 10 66.73 78.67 0.59
N VAL A 11 65.67 78.21 -0.12
CA VAL A 11 65.71 77.97 -1.61
C VAL A 11 64.35 78.31 -2.29
N LEU A 12 63.46 79.03 -1.60
CA LEU A 12 62.03 79.13 -1.94
C LEU A 12 61.62 80.03 -3.13
N SER A 13 62.55 80.48 -3.97
CA SER A 13 62.25 81.43 -5.05
C SER A 13 62.41 80.92 -6.49
N ILE A 14 62.82 79.66 -6.70
CA ILE A 14 62.96 79.09 -8.06
C ILE A 14 62.03 77.88 -8.30
N ALA A 15 61.55 77.21 -7.24
CA ALA A 15 60.62 76.08 -7.37
C ALA A 15 59.15 76.52 -7.65
N SER A 16 58.76 77.71 -7.21
CA SER A 16 57.36 78.18 -7.32
C SER A 16 56.98 78.63 -8.73
N LEU A 17 57.96 78.97 -9.59
CA LEU A 17 57.70 79.37 -10.98
C LEU A 17 57.55 78.17 -11.92
N PHE A 18 58.18 77.03 -11.60
CA PHE A 18 58.08 75.80 -12.41
C PHE A 18 56.77 75.04 -12.17
N VAL A 19 56.16 75.15 -10.99
CA VAL A 19 54.89 74.47 -10.67
C VAL A 19 53.68 75.20 -11.25
N LEU A 20 53.75 76.53 -11.42
CA LEU A 20 52.66 77.32 -12.03
C LEU A 20 52.64 77.24 -13.57
N LEU A 21 53.79 77.02 -14.23
CA LEU A 21 53.82 76.76 -15.67
C LEU A 21 53.49 75.30 -16.02
N ALA A 22 53.79 74.33 -15.15
CA ALA A 22 53.40 72.94 -15.36
C ALA A 22 51.88 72.70 -15.19
N THR A 23 51.18 73.54 -14.43
CA THR A 23 49.72 73.39 -14.20
C THR A 23 48.86 74.09 -15.25
N SER A 24 49.38 75.09 -15.98
CA SER A 24 48.64 75.73 -17.08
C SER A 24 48.83 75.04 -18.44
N LEU A 25 49.91 74.28 -18.65
CA LEU A 25 50.12 73.49 -19.88
C LEU A 25 49.46 72.10 -19.83
N LEU A 26 49.18 71.56 -18.64
CA LEU A 26 48.40 70.33 -18.47
C LEU A 26 46.88 70.54 -18.54
N THR A 27 46.39 71.78 -18.42
CA THR A 27 44.95 72.10 -18.54
C THR A 27 44.50 72.34 -19.98
N THR A 28 45.41 72.48 -20.95
CA THR A 28 45.07 72.62 -22.38
C THR A 28 45.25 71.37 -23.24
N MET A 29 45.70 70.23 -22.68
CA MET A 29 45.71 68.92 -23.37
C MET A 29 44.68 67.90 -22.83
N CYS A 30 43.73 68.33 -22.00
CA CYS A 30 42.58 67.52 -21.57
C CYS A 30 41.24 68.09 -22.07
N ALA A 31 41.27 68.85 -23.17
CA ALA A 31 40.08 69.39 -23.81
C ALA A 31 39.97 68.89 -25.25
N HIS A 32 40.04 67.58 -25.46
CA HIS A 32 39.53 66.90 -26.65
C HIS A 32 39.11 65.48 -26.24
N GLY A 33 37.81 65.28 -26.04
CA GLY A 33 37.22 63.94 -25.96
C GLY A 33 36.35 63.60 -24.74
N ALA A 34 35.92 64.55 -23.91
CA ALA A 34 34.77 64.32 -23.04
C ALA A 34 33.49 64.32 -23.89
N GLN A 35 33.28 63.25 -24.65
CA GLN A 35 32.04 63.01 -25.38
C GLN A 35 31.07 62.37 -24.38
N GLU A 36 29.91 62.99 -24.22
CA GLU A 36 28.86 62.63 -23.27
C GLU A 36 28.53 61.13 -23.28
N ARG A 37 28.32 60.56 -22.09
CA ARG A 37 27.70 59.23 -21.98
C ARG A 37 26.34 59.31 -22.69
N PRO A 38 25.99 58.36 -23.58
CA PRO A 38 24.72 58.41 -24.29
C PRO A 38 23.57 58.44 -23.28
N GLU A 39 22.64 59.40 -23.42
CA GLU A 39 21.46 59.46 -22.55
C GLU A 39 20.52 58.26 -22.79
N THR A 40 20.54 57.68 -23.99
CA THR A 40 19.72 56.54 -24.39
C THR A 40 20.50 55.60 -25.30
N LEU A 41 20.33 54.28 -25.10
CA LEU A 41 20.93 53.21 -25.88
C LEU A 41 19.84 52.41 -26.61
N ARG A 42 19.95 52.26 -27.93
CA ARG A 42 19.04 51.44 -28.74
C ARG A 42 19.54 50.00 -28.79
N VAL A 43 18.81 49.09 -28.17
CA VAL A 43 19.20 47.68 -28.04
C VAL A 43 18.25 46.81 -28.86
N ALA A 44 18.76 46.19 -29.92
CA ALA A 44 17.98 45.27 -30.75
C ALA A 44 17.80 43.91 -30.06
N TYR A 45 16.60 43.32 -30.16
CA TYR A 45 16.30 41.99 -29.63
C TYR A 45 15.33 41.22 -30.53
N SER A 46 15.47 39.89 -30.56
CA SER A 46 14.55 39.00 -31.29
C SER A 46 13.17 38.98 -30.66
N ARG A 47 12.11 38.94 -31.47
CA ARG A 47 10.72 38.84 -30.98
C ARG A 47 10.32 37.45 -30.48
N ASP A 48 11.08 36.41 -30.83
CA ASP A 48 10.64 35.02 -30.72
C ASP A 48 11.54 34.13 -29.83
N SER A 49 12.57 34.69 -29.17
CA SER A 49 13.50 33.92 -28.33
C SER A 49 13.01 33.78 -26.88
N ILE A 50 11.92 33.05 -26.68
CA ILE A 50 11.34 32.79 -25.34
C ILE A 50 12.17 31.72 -24.61
N PRO A 51 12.54 31.87 -23.32
CA PRO A 51 12.23 32.96 -22.39
C PRO A 51 13.32 34.04 -22.29
N PHE A 52 14.31 34.06 -23.19
CA PHE A 52 15.49 34.93 -23.09
C PHE A 52 15.18 36.39 -23.47
N HIS A 53 14.68 36.64 -24.68
CA HIS A 53 14.25 37.94 -25.15
C HIS A 53 13.21 37.78 -26.26
N PHE A 54 12.01 38.30 -26.02
CA PHE A 54 10.87 38.13 -26.91
C PHE A 54 9.86 39.26 -26.71
N THR A 55 8.85 39.32 -27.59
CA THR A 55 7.74 40.27 -27.42
C THR A 55 6.55 39.55 -26.84
N ASN A 56 6.07 39.99 -25.68
CA ASN A 56 4.93 39.37 -25.02
C ASN A 56 3.60 39.66 -25.76
N ALA A 57 2.51 39.04 -25.30
CA ALA A 57 1.19 39.19 -25.91
C ALA A 57 0.66 40.64 -25.92
N GLN A 58 1.21 41.51 -25.07
CA GLN A 58 0.86 42.93 -24.98
C GLN A 58 1.73 43.81 -25.90
N GLY A 59 2.64 43.23 -26.67
CA GLY A 59 3.51 43.96 -27.60
C GLY A 59 4.75 44.59 -26.94
N HIS A 60 5.07 44.23 -25.70
CA HIS A 60 6.21 44.79 -24.97
C HIS A 60 7.43 43.85 -24.95
N PRO A 61 8.66 44.39 -24.85
CA PRO A 61 9.87 43.60 -24.61
C PRO A 61 9.81 42.85 -23.28
N ASP A 62 9.99 41.54 -23.35
CA ASP A 62 9.93 40.63 -22.22
C ASP A 62 11.00 39.54 -22.33
N GLY A 63 11.43 38.98 -21.21
CA GLY A 63 12.42 37.90 -21.16
C GLY A 63 13.56 38.17 -20.18
N MET A 64 14.27 37.11 -19.82
CA MET A 64 15.35 37.16 -18.83
C MET A 64 16.48 38.14 -19.21
N ILE A 65 16.90 38.14 -20.48
CA ILE A 65 17.91 39.06 -21.00
C ILE A 65 17.35 40.49 -21.04
N ILE A 66 16.07 40.66 -21.38
CA ILE A 66 15.42 41.98 -21.35
C ILE A 66 15.40 42.55 -19.94
N ASP A 67 15.06 41.74 -18.94
CA ASP A 67 15.04 42.18 -17.55
C ASP A 67 16.45 42.47 -17.01
N THR A 68 17.48 41.76 -17.51
CA THR A 68 18.88 42.12 -17.25
C THR A 68 19.21 43.51 -17.81
N TRP A 69 18.77 43.83 -19.03
CA TRP A 69 18.96 45.17 -19.61
C TRP A 69 18.15 46.27 -18.92
N LYS A 70 16.95 45.96 -18.40
CA LYS A 70 16.20 46.90 -17.55
C LYS A 70 16.94 47.19 -16.26
N LEU A 71 17.48 46.16 -15.60
CA LEU A 71 18.29 46.34 -14.40
C LEU A 71 19.59 47.10 -14.70
N TRP A 72 20.24 46.81 -15.84
CA TRP A 72 21.40 47.55 -16.33
C TRP A 72 21.08 49.04 -16.48
N SER A 73 19.91 49.38 -17.06
CA SER A 73 19.45 50.76 -17.21
C SER A 73 19.25 51.44 -15.85
N GLN A 74 18.67 50.73 -14.88
CA GLN A 74 18.48 51.24 -13.51
C GLN A 74 19.82 51.49 -12.78
N LYS A 75 20.81 50.61 -12.94
CA LYS A 75 22.11 50.70 -12.27
C LYS A 75 23.01 51.77 -12.89
N THR A 76 22.94 51.96 -14.20
CA THR A 76 23.81 52.91 -14.93
C THR A 76 23.20 54.29 -15.08
N GLY A 77 21.88 54.40 -15.00
CA GLY A 77 21.13 55.62 -15.31
C GLY A 77 21.01 55.93 -16.81
N ILE A 78 21.49 55.04 -17.69
CA ILE A 78 21.37 55.17 -19.15
C ILE A 78 20.06 54.51 -19.59
N ALA A 79 19.18 55.24 -20.25
CA ALA A 79 17.91 54.68 -20.72
C ALA A 79 18.15 53.63 -21.83
N VAL A 80 17.37 52.55 -21.84
CA VAL A 80 17.44 51.53 -22.88
C VAL A 80 16.15 51.56 -23.70
N GLU A 81 16.28 51.80 -25.00
CA GLU A 81 15.21 51.66 -25.98
C GLU A 81 15.33 50.30 -26.67
N PHE A 82 14.37 49.41 -26.45
CA PHE A 82 14.38 48.08 -27.04
C PHE A 82 13.76 48.07 -28.44
N ILE A 83 14.50 47.60 -29.44
CA ILE A 83 14.05 47.51 -30.83
C ILE A 83 13.71 46.04 -31.16
N PRO A 84 12.42 45.67 -31.26
CA PRO A 84 12.00 44.33 -31.64
C PRO A 84 12.18 44.09 -33.15
N ALA A 85 12.82 42.98 -33.54
CA ALA A 85 12.85 42.54 -34.93
C ALA A 85 12.87 41.00 -35.04
N ALA A 86 12.74 40.47 -36.27
CA ALA A 86 13.06 39.05 -36.50
C ALA A 86 14.56 38.82 -36.30
N TRP A 87 14.98 37.59 -35.99
CA TRP A 87 16.36 37.30 -35.61
C TRP A 87 17.41 37.78 -36.63
N ASP A 88 17.18 37.58 -37.93
CA ASP A 88 18.13 38.03 -38.95
C ASP A 88 18.19 39.56 -39.07
N ASP A 89 17.04 40.23 -38.90
CA ASP A 89 16.93 41.69 -38.96
C ASP A 89 17.66 42.37 -37.78
N THR A 90 17.72 41.74 -36.61
CA THR A 90 18.42 42.32 -35.44
C THR A 90 19.92 42.47 -35.69
N LEU A 91 20.52 41.53 -36.45
CA LEU A 91 21.93 41.58 -36.83
C LEU A 91 22.19 42.71 -37.82
N GLU A 92 21.31 42.90 -38.80
CA GLU A 92 21.39 44.00 -39.77
C GLU A 92 21.22 45.37 -39.08
N LEU A 93 20.30 45.48 -38.12
CA LEU A 93 20.08 46.72 -37.36
C LEU A 93 21.35 47.19 -36.66
N VAL A 94 22.11 46.29 -36.03
CA VAL A 94 23.38 46.63 -35.37
C VAL A 94 24.48 46.89 -36.39
N ARG A 95 24.55 46.10 -37.47
CA ARG A 95 25.53 46.26 -38.54
C ARG A 95 25.41 47.63 -39.24
N ASP A 96 24.19 48.08 -39.48
CA ASP A 96 23.87 49.35 -40.12
C ASP A 96 23.93 50.56 -39.17
N GLY A 97 24.04 50.32 -37.86
CA GLY A 97 24.02 51.37 -36.81
C GLY A 97 22.63 51.93 -36.52
N ARG A 98 21.57 51.25 -36.98
CA ARG A 98 20.17 51.55 -36.63
C ARG A 98 19.86 51.13 -35.18
N ALA A 99 20.57 50.14 -34.66
CA ALA A 99 20.68 49.81 -33.25
C ALA A 99 22.13 49.96 -32.78
N ASP A 100 22.33 50.34 -31.53
CA ASP A 100 23.65 50.59 -30.95
C ASP A 100 24.28 49.29 -30.42
N ALA A 101 23.44 48.36 -29.93
CA ALA A 101 23.85 47.05 -29.46
C ALA A 101 22.78 45.98 -29.73
N HIS A 102 23.16 44.72 -29.64
CA HIS A 102 22.24 43.58 -29.58
C HIS A 102 22.11 43.11 -28.12
N ALA A 103 20.87 42.78 -27.71
CA ALA A 103 20.55 42.43 -26.33
C ALA A 103 21.28 41.16 -25.85
N GLY A 104 21.27 40.10 -26.66
CA GLY A 104 22.00 38.87 -26.38
C GLY A 104 22.00 37.97 -27.61
N LEU A 105 23.17 37.51 -28.05
CA LEU A 105 23.30 36.53 -29.12
C LEU A 105 24.47 35.58 -28.87
N PHE A 106 24.42 34.41 -29.51
CA PHE A 106 25.53 33.47 -29.51
C PHE A 106 26.71 33.95 -30.34
N PHE A 107 27.91 33.76 -29.78
CA PHE A 107 29.16 33.93 -30.50
C PHE A 107 29.26 32.95 -31.67
N ASN A 108 29.71 33.43 -32.83
CA ASN A 108 30.21 32.59 -33.91
C ASN A 108 31.23 33.35 -34.77
N ASP A 109 32.09 32.61 -35.47
CA ASP A 109 33.22 33.17 -36.24
C ASP A 109 32.78 34.13 -37.36
N VAL A 110 31.61 33.90 -37.95
CA VAL A 110 31.08 34.76 -39.02
C VAL A 110 30.69 36.12 -38.45
N ARG A 111 30.03 36.16 -37.29
CA ARG A 111 29.55 37.37 -36.62
C ARG A 111 30.69 38.18 -36.03
N ASP A 112 31.77 37.53 -35.57
CA ASP A 112 32.99 38.17 -35.06
C ASP A 112 33.67 39.07 -36.12
N THR A 113 33.40 38.82 -37.41
CA THR A 113 33.91 39.68 -38.49
C THR A 113 33.24 41.05 -38.59
N PHE A 114 32.10 41.27 -37.91
CA PHE A 114 31.36 42.55 -37.96
C PHE A 114 30.72 42.98 -36.63
N LEU A 115 30.83 42.18 -35.56
CA LEU A 115 30.40 42.51 -34.21
C LEU A 115 31.54 42.32 -33.21
N ASP A 116 31.67 43.24 -32.25
CA ASP A 116 32.49 43.04 -31.06
C ASP A 116 31.61 42.49 -29.93
N PHE A 117 32.02 41.38 -29.34
CA PHE A 117 31.28 40.68 -28.28
C PHE A 117 31.75 41.11 -26.89
N GLY A 118 30.80 41.28 -25.98
CA GLY A 118 31.06 41.53 -24.56
C GLY A 118 31.41 40.27 -23.79
N ARG A 119 31.20 40.32 -22.48
CA ARG A 119 31.26 39.16 -21.59
C ARG A 119 29.96 38.36 -21.68
N PRO A 120 30.01 37.05 -21.42
CA PRO A 120 28.82 36.20 -21.48
C PRO A 120 27.81 36.60 -20.39
N LEU A 121 26.54 36.77 -20.78
CA LEU A 121 25.41 37.05 -19.89
C LEU A 121 24.83 35.75 -19.31
N LEU A 122 24.62 34.75 -20.18
CA LEU A 122 23.93 33.52 -19.82
C LEU A 122 24.43 32.36 -20.68
N LYS A 123 24.65 31.20 -20.09
CA LYS A 123 24.85 29.94 -20.81
C LYS A 123 23.51 29.30 -21.20
N SER A 124 23.38 28.83 -22.43
CA SER A 124 22.23 28.07 -22.93
C SER A 124 22.71 26.79 -23.61
N ASP A 125 22.01 25.69 -23.31
CA ASP A 125 22.26 24.39 -23.91
C ASP A 125 21.21 24.14 -25.00
N THR A 126 21.65 23.64 -26.15
CA THR A 126 20.77 23.33 -27.29
C THR A 126 20.65 21.82 -27.42
N HIS A 127 19.43 21.32 -27.59
CA HIS A 127 19.12 19.89 -27.66
C HIS A 127 18.29 19.52 -28.90
N ILE A 128 18.36 18.25 -29.26
CA ILE A 128 17.39 17.64 -30.17
C ILE A 128 16.22 17.09 -29.37
N PHE A 129 15.03 17.53 -29.73
CA PHE A 129 13.75 17.01 -29.27
C PHE A 129 13.18 16.06 -30.32
N TYR A 130 12.64 14.93 -29.88
CA TYR A 130 12.15 13.87 -30.76
C TYR A 130 10.89 13.21 -30.20
N ASP A 131 10.04 12.72 -31.10
CA ASP A 131 8.79 12.04 -30.75
C ASP A 131 9.05 10.76 -29.97
N LYS A 132 8.29 10.50 -28.90
CA LYS A 132 8.37 9.29 -28.06
C LYS A 132 8.09 7.99 -28.82
N SER A 133 7.41 8.05 -29.95
CA SER A 133 7.18 6.87 -30.81
C SER A 133 8.47 6.37 -31.47
N LEU A 134 9.52 7.19 -31.51
CA LEU A 134 10.81 6.80 -32.04
C LEU A 134 11.52 5.82 -31.10
N PRO A 135 12.17 4.76 -31.63
CA PRO A 135 13.01 3.88 -30.81
C PRO A 135 14.08 4.72 -30.10
N VAL A 136 14.26 4.54 -28.79
CA VAL A 136 15.22 5.32 -27.98
C VAL A 136 16.58 5.33 -28.69
N PRO A 137 16.99 6.46 -29.29
CA PRO A 137 18.11 6.45 -30.23
C PRO A 137 19.40 6.21 -29.45
N ILE A 138 20.16 5.17 -29.78
CA ILE A 138 21.37 4.79 -29.02
C ILE A 138 22.40 5.94 -29.05
N ASP A 139 22.44 6.72 -30.15
CA ASP A 139 23.30 7.90 -30.33
C ASP A 139 22.70 8.94 -31.30
N MET A 140 23.41 10.07 -31.49
CA MET A 140 23.04 11.14 -32.43
C MET A 140 22.93 10.68 -33.90
N LYS A 141 23.62 9.61 -34.30
CA LYS A 141 23.62 9.13 -35.69
C LYS A 141 22.29 8.53 -36.09
N ALA A 142 21.49 8.07 -35.13
CA ALA A 142 20.14 7.57 -35.37
C ALA A 142 19.20 8.63 -35.96
N PHE A 143 19.47 9.93 -35.73
CA PHE A 143 18.64 11.01 -36.27
C PHE A 143 18.88 11.31 -37.76
N LYS A 144 19.89 10.70 -38.40
CA LYS A 144 20.18 10.88 -39.84
C LYS A 144 19.02 10.49 -40.75
N ALA A 145 18.16 9.57 -40.30
CA ALA A 145 16.99 9.11 -41.05
C ALA A 145 15.82 10.10 -41.02
N TYR A 146 15.91 11.18 -40.24
CA TYR A 146 14.82 12.12 -40.02
C TYR A 146 15.21 13.54 -40.45
N ARG A 147 14.19 14.31 -40.87
CA ARG A 147 14.35 15.75 -41.10
C ARG A 147 14.32 16.46 -39.75
N ILE A 148 15.37 17.23 -39.43
CA ILE A 148 15.46 18.00 -38.19
C ILE A 148 14.92 19.40 -38.43
N GLY A 149 13.84 19.76 -37.76
CA GLY A 149 13.30 21.12 -37.77
C GLY A 149 14.24 22.08 -37.05
N VAL A 150 14.58 23.19 -37.71
CA VAL A 150 15.42 24.26 -37.15
C VAL A 150 14.84 25.61 -37.54
N LEU A 151 14.99 26.60 -36.65
CA LEU A 151 14.58 27.97 -36.92
C LEU A 151 15.58 28.62 -37.90
N LYS A 152 15.07 29.34 -38.90
CA LYS A 152 15.88 30.09 -39.85
C LYS A 152 16.73 31.15 -39.15
N GLY A 153 18.01 31.26 -39.53
CA GLY A 153 18.95 32.22 -38.93
C GLY A 153 19.54 31.81 -37.56
N ASP A 154 18.98 30.76 -36.94
CA ASP A 154 19.46 30.23 -35.67
C ASP A 154 20.86 29.61 -35.79
N PHE A 155 21.63 29.65 -34.70
CA PHE A 155 22.98 29.08 -34.66
C PHE A 155 22.99 27.57 -34.95
N ALA A 156 21.92 26.85 -34.60
CA ALA A 156 21.75 25.43 -34.92
C ALA A 156 21.91 25.16 -36.43
N VAL A 157 21.43 26.05 -37.30
CA VAL A 157 21.56 25.91 -38.76
C VAL A 157 23.04 25.89 -39.16
N SER A 158 23.81 26.88 -38.70
CA SER A 158 25.25 26.94 -38.98
C SER A 158 26.00 25.77 -38.35
N TRP A 159 25.63 25.38 -37.13
CA TRP A 159 26.29 24.30 -36.41
C TRP A 159 26.13 22.96 -37.12
N PHE A 160 24.90 22.59 -37.51
CA PHE A 160 24.63 21.37 -38.26
C PHE A 160 25.32 21.40 -39.62
N THR A 161 25.28 22.53 -40.33
CA THR A 161 25.93 22.65 -41.65
C THR A 161 27.44 22.47 -41.57
N THR A 162 28.08 22.94 -40.50
CA THR A 162 29.54 22.84 -40.32
C THR A 162 30.00 21.50 -39.73
N HIS A 163 29.33 21.03 -38.68
CA HIS A 163 29.82 19.88 -37.89
C HIS A 163 29.16 18.56 -38.28
N MET A 164 27.97 18.61 -38.87
CA MET A 164 27.12 17.45 -39.14
C MET A 164 26.38 17.60 -40.50
N PRO A 165 27.10 17.87 -41.62
CA PRO A 165 26.49 18.19 -42.91
C PRO A 165 25.66 17.05 -43.51
N GLU A 166 25.80 15.83 -42.99
CA GLU A 166 25.04 14.67 -43.45
C GLU A 166 23.59 14.61 -42.96
N PHE A 167 23.17 15.50 -42.05
CA PHE A 167 21.81 15.57 -41.54
C PHE A 167 20.92 16.41 -42.44
N THR A 168 19.67 15.97 -42.64
CA THR A 168 18.70 16.73 -43.44
C THR A 168 17.98 17.74 -42.56
N LEU A 169 18.19 19.04 -42.80
CA LEU A 169 17.52 20.11 -42.06
C LEU A 169 16.22 20.54 -42.74
N ALA A 170 15.18 20.79 -41.95
CA ALA A 170 13.96 21.47 -42.36
C ALA A 170 13.92 22.85 -41.71
N VAL A 171 14.19 23.89 -42.49
CA VAL A 171 14.30 25.27 -41.98
C VAL A 171 12.92 25.94 -42.02
N TYR A 172 12.51 26.54 -40.90
CA TYR A 172 11.22 27.21 -40.74
C TYR A 172 11.40 28.67 -40.29
N ASP A 173 10.48 29.55 -40.67
CA ASP A 173 10.54 30.98 -40.32
C ASP A 173 10.11 31.28 -38.87
N SER A 174 9.44 30.36 -38.17
CA SER A 174 9.04 30.52 -36.76
C SER A 174 8.90 29.19 -36.01
N TYR A 175 8.99 29.24 -34.67
CA TYR A 175 8.72 28.06 -33.84
C TYR A 175 7.27 27.61 -33.93
N ASP A 176 6.30 28.52 -34.15
CA ASP A 176 4.90 28.12 -34.36
C ASP A 176 4.71 27.27 -35.63
N ALA A 177 5.47 27.56 -36.70
CA ALA A 177 5.48 26.73 -37.89
C ALA A 177 6.11 25.35 -37.64
N ILE A 178 7.19 25.29 -36.84
CA ILE A 178 7.80 24.02 -36.41
C ILE A 178 6.78 23.20 -35.61
N MET A 179 6.11 23.80 -34.63
CA MET A 179 5.12 23.11 -33.78
C MET A 179 3.91 22.62 -34.60
N ALA A 180 3.45 23.39 -35.58
CA ALA A 180 2.40 22.95 -36.50
C ALA A 180 2.81 21.72 -37.32
N ALA A 181 4.04 21.70 -37.85
CA ALA A 181 4.59 20.56 -38.59
C ALA A 181 4.75 19.31 -37.70
N LEU A 182 5.17 19.49 -36.43
CA LEU A 182 5.23 18.40 -35.45
C LEU A 182 3.83 17.83 -35.16
N LYS A 183 2.83 18.70 -34.95
CA LYS A 183 1.44 18.29 -34.66
C LYS A 183 0.77 17.60 -35.85
N ALA A 184 1.10 18.01 -37.08
CA ALA A 184 0.64 17.37 -38.31
C ALA A 184 1.35 16.03 -38.61
N GLY A 185 2.41 15.69 -37.86
CA GLY A 185 3.24 14.49 -38.10
C GLY A 185 4.17 14.61 -39.31
N GLU A 186 4.32 15.80 -39.89
CA GLU A 186 5.25 16.08 -41.00
C GLU A 186 6.71 16.13 -40.55
N LEU A 187 6.91 16.44 -39.27
CA LEU A 187 8.20 16.51 -38.61
C LEU A 187 8.14 15.66 -37.33
N MET A 188 9.20 14.89 -37.03
CA MET A 188 9.28 14.06 -35.82
C MET A 188 10.43 14.47 -34.89
N VAL A 189 11.29 15.38 -35.35
CA VAL A 189 12.52 15.77 -34.68
C VAL A 189 12.78 17.26 -34.93
N PHE A 190 13.13 18.03 -33.90
CA PHE A 190 13.56 19.42 -34.04
C PHE A 190 14.70 19.76 -33.07
N ALA A 191 15.48 20.79 -33.38
CA ALA A 191 16.53 21.28 -32.50
C ALA A 191 16.22 22.69 -32.01
N ALA A 192 16.41 22.92 -30.71
CA ALA A 192 16.20 24.21 -30.07
C ALA A 192 16.99 24.30 -28.76
N ASP A 193 17.21 25.53 -28.29
CA ASP A 193 17.62 25.76 -26.91
C ASP A 193 16.63 25.10 -25.94
N THR A 194 17.13 24.48 -24.88
CA THR A 194 16.32 23.60 -24.01
C THR A 194 15.06 24.29 -23.51
N LEU A 195 15.22 25.50 -22.94
CA LEU A 195 14.10 26.26 -22.38
C LEU A 195 13.11 26.71 -23.47
N THR A 196 13.62 27.12 -24.63
CA THR A 196 12.83 27.52 -25.78
C THR A 196 11.99 26.34 -26.30
N GLY A 197 12.63 25.19 -26.54
CA GLY A 197 11.96 23.98 -27.01
C GLY A 197 10.89 23.49 -26.03
N LEU A 198 11.20 23.46 -24.74
CA LEU A 198 10.26 23.08 -23.69
C LEU A 198 9.06 24.03 -23.59
N HIS A 199 9.30 25.33 -23.69
CA HIS A 199 8.23 26.34 -23.65
C HIS A 199 7.25 26.16 -24.82
N HIS A 200 7.77 26.08 -26.05
CA HIS A 200 6.91 25.93 -27.23
C HIS A 200 6.16 24.59 -27.24
N LEU A 201 6.80 23.50 -26.81
CA LEU A 201 6.13 22.21 -26.65
C LEU A 201 4.99 22.27 -25.63
N ALA A 202 5.18 22.99 -24.51
CA ALA A 202 4.13 23.15 -23.51
C ALA A 202 2.97 24.02 -24.02
N ARG A 203 3.27 25.15 -24.68
CA ARG A 203 2.28 26.07 -25.23
C ARG A 203 1.36 25.43 -26.29
N HIS A 204 1.88 24.45 -27.03
CA HIS A 204 1.15 23.75 -28.09
C HIS A 204 0.60 22.37 -27.67
N ASP A 205 0.66 22.04 -26.38
CA ASP A 205 0.21 20.75 -25.79
C ASP A 205 0.93 19.51 -26.37
N LEU A 206 2.20 19.68 -26.78
CA LEU A 206 3.05 18.64 -27.34
C LEU A 206 4.08 18.11 -26.32
N ARG A 207 4.13 18.67 -25.11
CA ARG A 207 5.14 18.35 -24.09
C ARG A 207 5.17 16.87 -23.70
N ARG A 208 4.01 16.21 -23.70
CA ARG A 208 3.89 14.78 -23.37
C ARG A 208 4.34 13.86 -24.51
N GLN A 209 4.37 14.37 -25.74
CA GLN A 209 4.68 13.60 -26.94
C GLN A 209 6.18 13.62 -27.28
N PHE A 210 6.88 14.71 -26.95
CA PHE A 210 8.29 14.89 -27.28
C PHE A 210 9.21 14.78 -26.05
N VAL A 211 10.39 14.21 -26.27
CA VAL A 211 11.46 14.04 -25.27
C VAL A 211 12.80 14.53 -25.84
N PHE A 212 13.76 14.79 -24.95
CA PHE A 212 15.14 15.15 -25.30
C PHE A 212 16.10 14.49 -24.29
N ARG A 213 17.40 14.48 -24.58
CA ARG A 213 18.44 13.95 -23.67
C ARG A 213 19.15 15.10 -22.96
N SER A 214 18.83 15.37 -21.70
CA SER A 214 19.38 16.51 -20.96
C SER A 214 20.90 16.48 -20.74
N ASN A 215 21.51 15.29 -20.74
CA ASN A 215 22.96 15.10 -20.61
C ASN A 215 23.71 15.10 -21.96
N ALA A 216 23.01 15.33 -23.07
CA ALA A 216 23.58 15.25 -24.41
C ALA A 216 23.14 16.45 -25.27
N PRO A 217 23.51 17.68 -24.89
CA PRO A 217 23.33 18.84 -25.75
C PRO A 217 24.11 18.65 -27.05
N ILE A 218 23.56 19.15 -28.17
CA ILE A 218 24.32 19.20 -29.42
C ILE A 218 25.48 20.18 -29.31
N TYR A 219 25.29 21.26 -28.55
CA TYR A 219 26.31 22.19 -28.11
C TYR A 219 25.78 23.03 -26.93
N SER A 220 26.71 23.65 -26.21
CA SER A 220 26.42 24.71 -25.24
C SER A 220 27.03 26.01 -25.75
N ASN A 221 26.30 27.12 -25.68
CA ASN A 221 26.82 28.42 -26.06
C ASN A 221 26.42 29.49 -25.02
N ASN A 222 27.12 30.62 -25.01
CA ASN A 222 26.78 31.75 -24.15
C ASN A 222 26.11 32.85 -24.97
N PHE A 223 25.10 33.49 -24.41
CA PHE A 223 24.58 34.76 -24.88
C PHE A 223 25.53 35.88 -24.50
N PHE A 224 25.88 36.69 -25.48
CA PHE A 224 26.73 37.86 -25.32
C PHE A 224 25.97 39.12 -25.76
N PRO A 225 26.13 40.25 -25.08
CA PRO A 225 25.78 41.52 -25.69
C PRO A 225 26.84 41.79 -26.77
N ALA A 226 26.42 42.38 -27.89
CA ALA A 226 27.37 42.71 -28.94
C ALA A 226 27.09 44.10 -29.50
N VAL A 227 28.15 44.75 -29.94
CA VAL A 227 28.08 46.04 -30.63
C VAL A 227 28.70 45.90 -32.02
N LYS A 228 28.50 46.88 -32.88
CA LYS A 228 29.19 46.95 -34.17
C LYS A 228 30.71 46.92 -33.97
N GLN A 229 31.42 46.11 -34.76
CA GLN A 229 32.87 45.98 -34.70
C GLN A 229 33.57 47.35 -34.76
N GLY A 230 34.54 47.56 -33.87
CA GLY A 230 35.28 48.81 -33.71
C GLY A 230 34.65 49.79 -32.71
N ASN A 231 33.46 49.51 -32.17
CA ASN A 231 32.82 50.34 -31.15
C ASN A 231 33.22 49.93 -29.72
N THR A 232 34.53 49.80 -29.48
CA THR A 232 35.08 49.31 -28.21
C THR A 232 34.65 50.16 -27.03
N ARG A 233 34.46 51.48 -27.22
CA ARG A 233 34.03 52.39 -26.16
C ARG A 233 32.62 52.11 -25.66
N LEU A 234 31.68 51.85 -26.58
CA LEU A 234 30.31 51.49 -26.19
C LEU A 234 30.31 50.13 -25.51
N LEU A 235 31.09 49.17 -26.04
CA LEU A 235 31.22 47.86 -25.41
C LEU A 235 31.74 47.95 -23.98
N THR A 236 32.78 48.77 -23.73
CA THR A 236 33.29 49.02 -22.37
C THR A 236 32.20 49.60 -21.46
N THR A 237 31.41 50.55 -21.96
CA THR A 237 30.29 51.15 -21.19
C THR A 237 29.23 50.11 -20.83
N ILE A 238 28.87 49.25 -21.77
CA ILE A 238 27.94 48.13 -21.53
C ILE A 238 28.52 47.20 -20.47
N MET A 239 29.81 46.84 -20.58
CA MET A 239 30.49 45.95 -19.64
C MET A 239 30.62 46.51 -18.23
N GLU A 240 31.00 47.78 -18.07
CA GLU A 240 31.04 48.44 -16.76
C GLU A 240 29.66 48.46 -16.09
N GLY A 241 28.60 48.68 -16.88
CA GLY A 241 27.24 48.63 -16.37
C GLY A 241 26.78 47.21 -16.00
N MET A 242 27.20 46.20 -16.78
CA MET A 242 26.91 44.80 -16.47
C MET A 242 27.68 44.33 -15.22
N ASP A 243 28.88 44.84 -14.98
CA ASP A 243 29.67 44.56 -13.77
C ASP A 243 29.03 45.14 -12.48
N ASN A 244 28.10 46.11 -12.61
CA ASN A 244 27.31 46.62 -11.49
C ASN A 244 26.07 45.78 -11.16
N ILE A 245 25.75 44.77 -11.97
CA ILE A 245 24.69 43.79 -11.68
C ILE A 245 25.34 42.63 -10.93
N SER A 246 24.96 42.46 -9.67
CA SER A 246 25.49 41.35 -8.87
C SER A 246 24.99 40.00 -9.39
N ALA A 247 25.77 38.94 -9.14
CA ALA A 247 25.35 37.58 -9.44
C ALA A 247 24.03 37.19 -8.75
N THR A 248 23.69 37.80 -7.60
CA THR A 248 22.44 37.57 -6.88
C THR A 248 21.25 38.19 -7.61
N GLU A 249 21.38 39.42 -8.11
CA GLU A 249 20.32 40.08 -8.89
C GLU A 249 20.06 39.37 -10.22
N PHE A 250 21.11 38.87 -10.88
CA PHE A 250 20.95 38.04 -12.07
C PHE A 250 20.19 36.73 -11.78
N LYS A 251 20.45 36.11 -10.60
CA LYS A 251 19.70 34.94 -10.14
C LYS A 251 18.23 35.25 -9.82
N GLU A 252 17.93 36.41 -9.25
CA GLU A 252 16.55 36.82 -8.98
C GLU A 252 15.73 36.90 -10.28
N ILE A 253 16.30 37.52 -11.33
CA ILE A 253 15.69 37.57 -12.66
C ILE A 253 15.51 36.14 -13.20
N ALA A 254 16.53 35.28 -13.14
CA ALA A 254 16.41 33.89 -13.59
C ALA A 254 15.33 33.10 -12.81
N ARG A 255 15.18 33.35 -11.50
CA ARG A 255 14.20 32.70 -10.62
C ARG A 255 12.76 33.10 -10.96
N GLU A 256 12.53 34.36 -11.30
CA GLU A 256 11.23 34.85 -11.77
C GLU A 256 10.81 34.16 -13.08
N TRP A 257 11.75 33.96 -14.01
CA TRP A 257 11.49 33.31 -15.30
C TRP A 257 11.38 31.78 -15.19
N ALA A 258 12.06 31.14 -14.24
CA ALA A 258 12.04 29.68 -14.05
C ALA A 258 10.79 29.14 -13.33
N THR A 259 10.15 29.93 -12.46
CA THR A 259 9.04 29.47 -11.61
C THR A 259 7.65 29.65 -12.21
N GLY A 260 7.52 30.41 -13.32
CA GLY A 260 6.23 30.67 -13.98
C GLY A 260 5.26 31.56 -13.18
N THR A 261 5.64 31.96 -11.97
CA THR A 261 4.86 32.84 -11.08
C THR A 261 5.66 34.11 -10.80
N ARG A 262 5.20 35.25 -11.34
CA ARG A 262 5.64 36.60 -10.91
C ARG A 262 5.07 36.97 -9.53
N GLN A 263 5.12 36.04 -8.57
CA GLN A 263 4.68 36.28 -7.20
C GLN A 263 5.86 36.24 -6.24
N LYS A 264 6.07 37.37 -5.57
CA LYS A 264 6.93 37.59 -4.41
C LYS A 264 6.47 36.71 -3.24
N GLU A 265 6.88 35.45 -3.19
CA GLU A 265 7.13 34.79 -1.90
C GLU A 265 8.64 34.82 -1.65
N THR A 266 9.14 36.03 -1.39
CA THR A 266 10.52 36.27 -0.98
C THR A 266 10.76 35.62 0.38
N GLY A 267 11.57 34.55 0.43
CA GLY A 267 12.17 34.07 1.69
C GLY A 267 12.35 32.56 1.88
N ALA A 268 11.80 31.68 1.02
CA ALA A 268 11.98 30.23 1.16
C ALA A 268 13.15 29.70 0.32
N LEU A 269 13.97 28.81 0.89
CA LEU A 269 15.03 28.07 0.18
C LEU A 269 14.42 26.92 -0.63
N ILE A 270 14.79 26.80 -1.89
CA ILE A 270 14.33 25.74 -2.79
C ILE A 270 15.33 24.59 -2.78
N ILE A 271 14.89 23.43 -2.31
CA ILE A 271 15.68 22.21 -2.26
C ILE A 271 15.29 21.30 -3.43
N ALA A 272 16.19 21.13 -4.40
CA ALA A 272 16.01 20.17 -5.49
C ALA A 272 16.20 18.74 -4.98
N MET A 273 15.32 17.84 -5.42
CA MET A 273 15.38 16.42 -5.08
C MET A 273 14.91 15.55 -6.25
N ASP A 274 15.38 14.31 -6.29
CA ASP A 274 14.83 13.31 -7.20
C ASP A 274 13.49 12.78 -6.68
N ARG A 275 12.53 12.59 -7.58
CA ARG A 275 11.16 12.16 -7.26
C ARG A 275 10.98 10.65 -7.01
N ASP A 276 11.95 9.83 -7.41
CA ASP A 276 11.94 8.36 -7.34
C ASP A 276 13.31 7.82 -6.88
N TYR A 277 13.71 8.20 -5.67
CA TYR A 277 14.96 7.79 -5.05
C TYR A 277 14.75 7.19 -3.64
N PRO A 278 13.87 6.19 -3.48
CA PRO A 278 13.52 5.63 -2.17
C PRO A 278 14.72 4.87 -1.57
N PRO A 279 14.88 4.83 -0.22
CA PRO A 279 14.05 5.48 0.78
C PRO A 279 14.48 6.95 1.06
N LEU A 280 15.42 7.51 0.28
CA LEU A 280 16.03 8.81 0.54
C LEU A 280 15.13 9.97 0.15
N THR A 281 14.58 9.97 -1.07
CA THR A 281 13.56 10.93 -1.52
C THR A 281 12.54 10.24 -2.42
N LEU A 282 11.26 10.56 -2.25
CA LEU A 282 10.17 10.08 -3.09
C LEU A 282 9.01 11.08 -3.11
N VAL A 283 8.08 10.87 -4.02
CA VAL A 283 6.83 11.62 -4.10
C VAL A 283 5.65 10.65 -3.97
N ASP A 284 4.69 10.96 -3.11
CA ASP A 284 3.47 10.17 -2.95
C ASP A 284 2.49 10.36 -4.12
N SER A 285 1.33 9.67 -4.07
CA SER A 285 0.30 9.78 -5.12
C SER A 285 -0.32 11.17 -5.24
N ASP A 286 -0.26 11.97 -4.18
CA ASP A 286 -0.83 13.31 -4.10
C ASP A 286 0.20 14.40 -4.50
N GLY A 287 1.44 14.01 -4.79
CA GLY A 287 2.51 14.91 -5.22
C GLY A 287 3.36 15.46 -4.08
N ASN A 288 3.21 14.97 -2.84
CA ASN A 288 3.96 15.46 -1.69
C ASN A 288 5.34 14.78 -1.58
N PRO A 289 6.39 15.55 -1.27
CA PRO A 289 7.71 15.04 -0.91
C PRO A 289 7.71 14.17 0.36
N GLY A 290 8.40 13.04 0.32
CA GLY A 290 8.71 12.18 1.46
C GLY A 290 10.05 11.47 1.32
N GLY A 291 10.51 10.78 2.38
CA GLY A 291 11.78 10.06 2.42
C GLY A 291 12.76 10.64 3.46
N LEU A 292 13.82 9.89 3.75
CA LEU A 292 14.79 10.22 4.79
C LEU A 292 15.39 11.63 4.64
N LEU A 293 15.88 11.97 3.43
CA LEU A 293 16.48 13.28 3.20
C LEU A 293 15.43 14.39 3.28
N VAL A 294 14.18 14.14 2.87
CA VAL A 294 13.10 15.13 2.99
C VAL A 294 12.83 15.44 4.45
N ASP A 295 12.74 14.42 5.29
CA ASP A 295 12.48 14.60 6.72
C ASP A 295 13.69 15.22 7.45
N MET A 296 14.92 14.87 7.06
CA MET A 296 16.12 15.54 7.55
C MET A 296 16.14 17.03 7.21
N TRP A 297 15.73 17.42 5.99
CA TRP A 297 15.64 18.84 5.61
C TRP A 297 14.48 19.56 6.29
N ARG A 298 13.35 18.90 6.56
CA ARG A 298 12.27 19.46 7.39
C ARG A 298 12.77 19.74 8.80
N LEU A 299 13.48 18.79 9.40
CA LEU A 299 14.06 18.96 10.72
C LEU A 299 15.12 20.08 10.73
N TRP A 300 15.95 20.16 9.70
CA TRP A 300 16.88 21.28 9.50
C TRP A 300 16.15 22.64 9.41
N SER A 301 15.01 22.69 8.73
CA SER A 301 14.17 23.89 8.62
C SER A 301 13.57 24.30 9.97
N GLU A 302 13.15 23.33 10.79
CA GLU A 302 12.66 23.56 12.15
C GLU A 302 13.76 24.08 13.08
N THR A 303 14.95 23.48 13.03
CA THR A 303 16.11 23.88 13.85
C THR A 303 16.63 25.27 13.50
N THR A 304 16.66 25.62 12.22
CA THR A 304 17.18 26.92 11.74
C THR A 304 16.11 28.02 11.69
N GLY A 305 14.82 27.65 11.71
CA GLY A 305 13.69 28.56 11.50
C GLY A 305 13.55 29.09 10.06
N LEU A 306 14.36 28.60 9.12
CA LEU A 306 14.32 29.01 7.72
C LEU A 306 13.31 28.19 6.93
N LYS A 307 12.44 28.86 6.18
CA LYS A 307 11.44 28.18 5.35
C LYS A 307 12.10 27.48 4.17
N ILE A 308 11.70 26.24 3.92
CA ILE A 308 12.16 25.47 2.76
C ILE A 308 10.98 25.06 1.86
N ARG A 309 11.25 24.82 0.59
CA ARG A 309 10.33 24.21 -0.37
C ARG A 309 11.06 23.19 -1.22
N PHE A 310 10.49 22.00 -1.37
CA PHE A 310 11.08 20.98 -2.24
C PHE A 310 10.65 21.17 -3.69
N ARG A 311 11.58 20.85 -4.60
CA ARG A 311 11.34 20.77 -6.04
C ARG A 311 11.64 19.35 -6.52
N PRO A 312 10.62 18.46 -6.57
CA PRO A 312 10.79 17.12 -7.13
C PRO A 312 10.97 17.17 -8.65
N SER A 313 11.99 16.47 -9.15
CA SER A 313 12.27 16.30 -10.58
C SER A 313 12.95 14.95 -10.86
N THR A 314 13.40 14.67 -12.09
CA THR A 314 14.36 13.57 -12.27
C THR A 314 15.74 13.95 -11.70
N TRP A 315 16.62 12.96 -11.51
CA TRP A 315 17.95 13.13 -10.97
C TRP A 315 18.81 14.09 -11.81
N ALA A 316 18.72 13.96 -13.14
CA ALA A 316 19.41 14.88 -14.04
C ALA A 316 18.86 16.31 -13.91
N GLU A 317 17.53 16.46 -13.88
CA GLU A 317 16.85 17.76 -13.72
C GLU A 317 17.13 18.39 -12.34
N SER A 318 17.32 17.60 -11.27
CA SER A 318 17.55 18.13 -9.92
C SER A 318 18.95 18.74 -9.80
N VAL A 319 19.95 18.08 -10.40
CA VAL A 319 21.33 18.60 -10.47
C VAL A 319 21.39 19.84 -11.38
N GLU A 320 20.72 19.80 -12.54
CA GLU A 320 20.61 20.95 -13.45
C GLU A 320 19.92 22.14 -12.79
N ALA A 321 18.88 21.91 -11.98
CA ALA A 321 18.18 22.97 -11.27
C ALA A 321 19.11 23.77 -10.34
N VAL A 322 20.04 23.07 -9.66
CA VAL A 322 21.04 23.72 -8.79
C VAL A 322 22.13 24.39 -9.60
N GLN A 323 22.57 23.78 -10.72
CA GLN A 323 23.57 24.36 -11.62
C GLN A 323 23.10 25.68 -12.26
N THR A 324 21.82 25.73 -12.64
CA THR A 324 21.17 26.89 -13.27
C THR A 324 20.70 27.94 -12.26
N GLY A 325 20.74 27.63 -10.95
CA GLY A 325 20.24 28.51 -9.90
C GLY A 325 18.71 28.55 -9.76
N SER A 326 17.99 27.63 -10.39
CA SER A 326 16.54 27.47 -10.24
C SER A 326 16.15 26.63 -9.01
N ALA A 327 17.13 26.08 -8.31
CA ALA A 327 17.06 25.59 -6.94
C ALA A 327 18.31 26.07 -6.17
N ASP A 328 18.17 26.29 -4.87
CA ASP A 328 19.23 26.83 -4.01
C ASP A 328 20.17 25.73 -3.52
N ILE A 329 19.61 24.56 -3.21
CA ILE A 329 20.31 23.43 -2.58
C ILE A 329 19.89 22.13 -3.27
N HIS A 330 20.82 21.19 -3.44
CA HIS A 330 20.48 19.80 -3.74
C HIS A 330 20.33 19.00 -2.44
N SER A 331 19.25 18.23 -2.31
CA SER A 331 18.87 17.54 -1.07
C SER A 331 19.93 16.56 -0.55
N GLY A 332 20.58 15.83 -1.44
CA GLY A 332 21.70 14.96 -1.09
C GLY A 332 22.29 14.30 -2.32
N LEU A 333 23.61 14.37 -2.49
CA LEU A 333 24.31 13.74 -3.61
C LEU A 333 25.73 13.36 -3.24
N PHE A 334 26.33 12.50 -4.06
CA PHE A 334 27.76 12.21 -3.98
C PHE A 334 28.60 13.28 -4.67
N LYS A 335 29.76 13.53 -4.06
CA LYS A 335 30.82 14.42 -4.54
C LYS A 335 31.59 13.77 -5.69
N ASN A 336 31.89 14.53 -6.75
CA ASN A 336 32.79 14.12 -7.84
C ASN A 336 33.49 15.33 -8.47
N GLU A 337 34.57 15.07 -9.23
CA GLU A 337 35.41 16.12 -9.84
C GLU A 337 34.62 17.07 -10.75
N THR A 338 33.68 16.54 -11.54
CA THR A 338 32.85 17.36 -12.46
C THR A 338 31.98 18.35 -11.69
N ARG A 339 31.34 17.91 -10.60
CA ARG A 339 30.47 18.75 -9.78
C ARG A 339 31.27 19.72 -8.91
N GLU A 340 32.41 19.31 -8.39
CA GLU A 340 33.32 20.18 -7.62
C GLU A 340 33.81 21.39 -8.42
N SER A 341 33.78 21.33 -9.76
CA SER A 341 34.14 22.50 -10.57
C SER A 341 33.17 23.69 -10.35
N TRP A 342 31.89 23.44 -10.08
CA TRP A 342 30.84 24.47 -9.98
C TRP A 342 29.97 24.42 -8.71
N MET A 343 30.06 23.37 -7.90
CA MET A 343 29.31 23.13 -6.66
C MET A 343 30.26 23.03 -5.45
N VAL A 344 29.81 23.52 -4.29
CA VAL A 344 30.40 23.29 -2.96
C VAL A 344 29.53 22.29 -2.21
N PHE A 345 30.16 21.46 -1.40
CA PHE A 345 29.51 20.38 -0.66
C PHE A 345 29.57 20.65 0.84
N SER A 346 28.52 20.24 1.55
CA SER A 346 28.44 20.30 3.02
C SER A 346 29.42 19.34 3.70
N GLU A 347 29.38 19.30 5.02
CA GLU A 347 29.82 18.13 5.75
C GLU A 347 28.93 16.91 5.39
N PRO A 348 29.44 15.67 5.53
CA PRO A 348 28.64 14.46 5.28
C PRO A 348 27.35 14.45 6.10
N ILE A 349 26.20 14.42 5.43
CA ILE A 349 24.89 14.31 6.10
C ILE A 349 24.40 12.86 6.17
N HIS A 350 24.96 11.95 5.36
CA HIS A 350 24.66 10.52 5.43
C HIS A 350 25.77 9.73 4.72
N ARG A 351 25.74 8.39 4.73
CA ARG A 351 26.56 7.52 3.87
C ARG A 351 25.74 6.45 3.18
N SER A 352 26.19 6.00 2.00
CA SER A 352 25.54 4.90 1.31
C SER A 352 26.56 4.01 0.62
N GLN A 353 26.30 2.71 0.69
CA GLN A 353 27.12 1.67 0.07
C GLN A 353 26.61 1.39 -1.34
N THR A 354 27.51 1.22 -2.30
CA THR A 354 27.20 0.75 -3.67
C THR A 354 27.75 -0.65 -3.86
N THR A 355 26.94 -1.52 -4.47
CA THR A 355 27.33 -2.89 -4.80
C THR A 355 26.71 -3.32 -6.13
N LEU A 356 27.00 -4.55 -6.55
CA LEU A 356 26.42 -5.20 -7.71
C LEU A 356 25.18 -6.00 -7.31
N TYR A 357 24.17 -5.98 -8.17
CA TYR A 357 22.99 -6.82 -8.07
C TYR A 357 22.82 -7.63 -9.35
N VAL A 358 22.58 -8.93 -9.22
CA VAL A 358 22.37 -9.86 -10.34
C VAL A 358 21.04 -10.59 -10.20
N ASN A 359 20.52 -11.16 -11.30
CA ASN A 359 19.38 -12.07 -11.19
C ASN A 359 19.77 -13.27 -10.32
N ALA A 360 18.84 -13.75 -9.49
CA ALA A 360 19.10 -14.81 -8.53
C ALA A 360 19.54 -16.15 -9.16
N GLY A 361 19.19 -16.37 -10.43
CA GLY A 361 19.58 -17.55 -11.20
C GLY A 361 20.91 -17.41 -11.97
N ASP A 362 21.49 -16.21 -12.03
CA ASP A 362 22.77 -16.00 -12.69
C ASP A 362 23.92 -16.11 -11.65
N PRO A 363 25.12 -16.59 -12.04
CA PRO A 363 26.24 -16.67 -11.11
C PRO A 363 26.65 -15.28 -10.62
N MET A 364 27.16 -15.21 -9.39
CA MET A 364 27.77 -14.00 -8.86
C MET A 364 28.97 -13.60 -9.73
N VAL A 365 29.17 -12.30 -9.86
CA VAL A 365 30.20 -11.69 -10.71
C VAL A 365 30.81 -10.51 -9.97
N THR A 366 32.11 -10.29 -10.15
CA THR A 366 32.77 -9.05 -9.77
C THR A 366 32.74 -8.04 -10.92
N LEU A 367 33.26 -6.83 -10.72
CA LEU A 367 33.39 -5.87 -11.81
C LEU A 367 34.39 -6.33 -12.87
N GLU A 368 35.45 -7.05 -12.49
CA GLU A 368 36.44 -7.59 -13.43
C GLU A 368 35.81 -8.63 -14.39
N ASP A 369 34.87 -9.45 -13.88
CA ASP A 369 34.15 -10.46 -14.67
C ASP A 369 33.19 -9.86 -15.72
N LEU A 370 32.87 -8.57 -15.59
CA LEU A 370 31.86 -7.86 -16.39
C LEU A 370 32.44 -7.12 -17.60
N SER A 371 33.71 -7.34 -17.93
CA SER A 371 34.35 -6.77 -19.12
C SER A 371 33.54 -7.07 -20.39
N GLY A 372 33.15 -6.03 -21.13
CA GLY A 372 32.32 -6.10 -22.33
C GLY A 372 30.82 -6.39 -22.10
N GLN A 373 30.40 -6.63 -20.86
CA GLN A 373 29.01 -6.98 -20.53
C GLN A 373 28.16 -5.75 -20.18
N PRO A 374 26.84 -5.78 -20.45
CA PRO A 374 25.95 -4.67 -20.11
C PRO A 374 25.72 -4.58 -18.59
N VAL A 375 26.00 -3.42 -17.99
CA VAL A 375 25.72 -3.14 -16.56
C VAL A 375 24.79 -1.95 -16.46
N ALA A 376 23.64 -2.14 -15.81
CA ALA A 376 22.64 -1.08 -15.65
C ALA A 376 23.09 -0.09 -14.57
N VAL A 377 23.06 1.20 -14.91
CA VAL A 377 23.42 2.33 -14.05
C VAL A 377 22.41 3.46 -14.26
N LEU A 378 22.18 4.28 -13.23
CA LEU A 378 21.28 5.42 -13.34
C LEU A 378 21.97 6.56 -14.08
N ASP A 379 21.25 7.20 -15.01
CA ASP A 379 21.81 8.27 -15.83
C ASP A 379 22.16 9.51 -14.99
N GLY A 380 23.33 10.09 -15.22
CA GLY A 380 23.85 11.23 -14.45
C GLY A 380 24.26 10.91 -13.00
N SER A 381 24.25 9.64 -12.59
CA SER A 381 24.68 9.25 -11.24
C SER A 381 26.20 9.26 -11.06
N PHE A 382 26.64 9.23 -9.81
CA PHE A 382 28.05 9.08 -9.48
C PHE A 382 28.57 7.72 -9.95
N GLN A 383 27.79 6.65 -9.76
CA GLN A 383 28.12 5.27 -10.14
C GLN A 383 28.36 5.15 -11.63
N ALA A 384 27.53 5.82 -12.45
CA ALA A 384 27.71 5.86 -13.88
C ALA A 384 29.06 6.50 -14.28
N THR A 385 29.41 7.63 -13.63
CA THR A 385 30.66 8.34 -13.88
C THR A 385 31.87 7.52 -13.39
N TRP A 386 31.77 6.96 -12.18
CA TRP A 386 32.82 6.16 -11.56
C TRP A 386 33.08 4.86 -12.31
N LEU A 387 32.03 4.14 -12.73
CA LEU A 387 32.15 2.90 -13.50
C LEU A 387 32.86 3.17 -14.83
N LYS A 388 32.50 4.26 -15.53
CA LYS A 388 33.15 4.66 -16.79
C LYS A 388 34.63 5.02 -16.61
N ALA A 389 35.00 5.62 -15.47
CA ALA A 389 36.37 6.03 -15.20
C ALA A 389 37.28 4.86 -14.77
N ASN A 390 36.76 3.93 -13.94
CA ASN A 390 37.57 2.87 -13.33
C ASN A 390 37.50 1.54 -14.09
N TYR A 391 36.38 1.25 -14.76
CA TYR A 391 36.15 0.02 -15.55
C TYR A 391 35.60 0.38 -16.95
N PRO A 392 36.37 1.10 -17.78
CA PRO A 392 35.92 1.57 -19.10
C PRO A 392 35.54 0.43 -20.07
N GLU A 393 36.02 -0.78 -19.81
CA GLU A 393 35.70 -2.01 -20.54
C GLU A 393 34.30 -2.55 -20.26
N VAL A 394 33.67 -2.18 -19.14
CA VAL A 394 32.27 -2.54 -18.84
C VAL A 394 31.35 -1.69 -19.72
N ARG A 395 30.26 -2.28 -20.24
CA ARG A 395 29.30 -1.56 -21.09
C ARG A 395 28.14 -0.98 -20.26
N PRO A 396 28.12 0.31 -19.90
CA PRO A 396 27.02 0.86 -19.12
C PRO A 396 25.71 0.93 -19.93
N VAL A 397 24.60 0.56 -19.29
CA VAL A 397 23.23 0.73 -19.78
C VAL A 397 22.55 1.77 -18.91
N TYR A 398 22.44 2.99 -19.43
CA TYR A 398 21.89 4.13 -18.71
C TYR A 398 20.36 4.02 -18.60
N CYS A 399 19.87 4.09 -17.36
CA CYS A 399 18.44 4.07 -17.02
C CYS A 399 17.99 5.42 -16.48
N VAL A 400 16.74 5.79 -16.73
CA VAL A 400 16.20 7.12 -16.36
C VAL A 400 15.63 7.20 -14.94
N ASP A 401 15.31 6.05 -14.33
CA ASP A 401 14.74 5.93 -12.99
C ASP A 401 15.17 4.60 -12.33
N SER A 402 14.95 4.48 -11.02
CA SER A 402 15.40 3.33 -10.24
C SER A 402 14.59 2.05 -10.53
N GLU A 403 13.31 2.16 -10.90
CA GLU A 403 12.51 1.00 -11.34
C GLU A 403 13.08 0.40 -12.63
N LYS A 404 13.50 1.24 -13.59
CA LYS A 404 14.05 0.82 -14.87
C LYS A 404 15.37 0.08 -14.73
N LEU A 405 16.18 0.37 -13.72
CA LEU A 405 17.39 -0.40 -13.41
C LEU A 405 17.04 -1.87 -13.19
N ILE A 406 16.07 -2.11 -12.30
CA ILE A 406 15.63 -3.44 -11.90
C ILE A 406 14.95 -4.17 -13.06
N LEU A 407 14.08 -3.47 -13.81
CA LEU A 407 13.44 -4.06 -14.99
C LEU A 407 14.44 -4.42 -16.09
N THR A 408 15.52 -3.65 -16.26
CA THR A 408 16.57 -3.93 -17.26
C THR A 408 17.36 -5.19 -16.89
N LEU A 409 17.62 -5.39 -15.60
CA LEU A 409 18.24 -6.63 -15.08
C LEU A 409 17.33 -7.84 -15.30
N LEU A 410 16.05 -7.75 -14.91
CA LEU A 410 15.08 -8.85 -15.04
C LEU A 410 14.82 -9.24 -16.50
N LYS A 411 14.83 -8.27 -17.41
CA LYS A 411 14.69 -8.52 -18.87
C LYS A 411 15.96 -9.09 -19.51
N LYS A 412 17.03 -9.29 -18.73
CA LYS A 412 18.36 -9.72 -19.20
C LYS A 412 18.97 -8.77 -20.23
N ASN A 413 18.56 -7.49 -20.22
CA ASN A 413 19.17 -6.44 -21.01
C ASN A 413 20.45 -5.89 -20.35
N ALA A 414 20.62 -6.16 -19.05
CA ALA A 414 21.87 -5.99 -18.31
C ALA A 414 22.19 -7.28 -17.54
N ARG A 415 23.48 -7.56 -17.38
CA ARG A 415 24.03 -8.67 -16.59
C ARG A 415 23.97 -8.40 -15.09
N ALA A 416 24.17 -7.14 -14.71
CA ALA A 416 24.17 -6.66 -13.34
C ALA A 416 23.61 -5.23 -13.27
N VAL A 417 23.17 -4.82 -12.08
CA VAL A 417 22.89 -3.43 -11.71
C VAL A 417 24.00 -2.97 -10.77
N PHE A 418 24.56 -1.80 -11.01
CA PHE A 418 25.58 -1.18 -10.16
C PHE A 418 25.02 0.12 -9.56
N HIS A 419 24.59 0.05 -8.29
CA HIS A 419 23.83 1.13 -7.64
C HIS A 419 23.85 1.00 -6.10
N GLU A 420 23.45 2.06 -5.39
CA GLU A 420 23.30 2.12 -3.93
C GLU A 420 22.44 0.98 -3.38
N THR A 421 22.94 0.29 -2.35
CA THR A 421 22.29 -0.84 -1.67
C THR A 421 20.89 -0.47 -1.19
N MET A 422 20.76 0.65 -0.49
CA MET A 422 19.49 1.07 0.13
C MET A 422 18.43 1.36 -0.93
N VAL A 423 18.83 1.92 -2.07
CA VAL A 423 17.93 2.28 -3.17
C VAL A 423 17.45 1.03 -3.89
N VAL A 424 18.38 0.15 -4.24
CA VAL A 424 18.04 -1.11 -4.91
C VAL A 424 17.18 -2.00 -4.02
N GLU A 425 17.51 -2.14 -2.73
CA GLU A 425 16.71 -2.93 -1.79
C GLU A 425 15.30 -2.34 -1.59
N ALA A 426 15.16 -1.02 -1.48
CA ALA A 426 13.86 -0.37 -1.38
C ALA A 426 13.00 -0.63 -2.62
N VAL A 427 13.57 -0.52 -3.83
CA VAL A 427 12.85 -0.80 -5.09
C VAL A 427 12.50 -2.28 -5.22
N ILE A 428 13.41 -3.20 -4.89
CA ILE A 428 13.14 -4.65 -4.91
C ILE A 428 11.97 -4.99 -3.97
N ASN A 429 11.97 -4.42 -2.75
CA ASN A 429 10.91 -4.65 -1.78
C ASN A 429 9.58 -4.07 -2.25
N ARG A 430 9.57 -2.82 -2.76
CA ARG A 430 8.38 -2.15 -3.30
C ARG A 430 7.75 -2.93 -4.46
N LEU A 431 8.57 -3.56 -5.31
CA LEU A 431 8.11 -4.35 -6.45
C LEU A 431 7.79 -5.83 -6.10
N GLY A 432 7.97 -6.24 -4.84
CA GLY A 432 7.76 -7.63 -4.42
C GLY A 432 8.72 -8.61 -5.09
N LEU A 433 9.94 -8.17 -5.40
CA LEU A 433 10.97 -8.95 -6.12
C LEU A 433 12.02 -9.55 -5.19
N ALA A 434 11.79 -9.53 -3.87
CA ALA A 434 12.67 -10.13 -2.88
C ALA A 434 12.97 -11.60 -3.25
N GLY A 435 14.26 -11.96 -3.27
CA GLY A 435 14.73 -13.29 -3.63
C GLY A 435 14.91 -13.56 -5.15
N LYS A 436 14.42 -12.69 -6.05
CA LYS A 436 14.67 -12.79 -7.50
C LYS A 436 15.95 -12.09 -7.95
N ILE A 437 16.47 -11.19 -7.12
CA ILE A 437 17.69 -10.44 -7.36
C ILE A 437 18.58 -10.63 -6.14
N LYS A 438 19.85 -10.94 -6.37
CA LYS A 438 20.86 -11.18 -5.34
C LYS A 438 21.82 -9.99 -5.28
N LYS A 439 22.09 -9.54 -4.05
CA LYS A 439 23.13 -8.56 -3.72
C LYS A 439 24.50 -9.25 -3.74
N SER A 440 25.52 -8.58 -4.27
CA SER A 440 26.90 -9.04 -4.13
C SER A 440 27.38 -8.91 -2.68
N PRO A 441 28.09 -9.91 -2.13
CA PRO A 441 28.65 -9.80 -0.78
C PRO A 441 29.73 -8.72 -0.69
N GLU A 442 30.32 -8.33 -1.82
CA GLU A 442 31.32 -7.27 -1.88
C GLU A 442 30.65 -5.89 -1.94
N THR A 443 31.01 -5.03 -0.99
CA THR A 443 30.73 -3.60 -1.07
C THR A 443 31.83 -2.93 -1.88
N ILE A 444 31.47 -2.34 -3.02
CA ILE A 444 32.45 -1.78 -3.96
C ILE A 444 32.76 -0.33 -3.59
N LEU A 445 31.73 0.45 -3.25
CA LEU A 445 31.89 1.84 -2.81
C LEU A 445 31.17 2.07 -1.49
N SER A 446 31.73 2.94 -0.65
CA SER A 446 31.07 3.49 0.53
C SER A 446 31.29 4.99 0.52
N ASN A 447 30.26 5.72 0.09
CA ASN A 447 30.36 7.15 -0.19
C ASN A 447 29.50 7.96 0.76
N ALA A 448 30.01 9.13 1.14
CA ALA A 448 29.23 10.14 1.85
C ALA A 448 28.25 10.85 0.91
N ILE A 449 27.06 11.10 1.44
CA ILE A 449 26.03 11.96 0.86
C ILE A 449 26.23 13.36 1.44
N TYR A 450 26.20 14.36 0.57
CA TYR A 450 26.40 15.76 0.90
C TYR A 450 25.23 16.59 0.37
N ALA A 451 24.88 17.65 1.11
CA ALA A 451 24.13 18.75 0.52
C ALA A 451 25.03 19.50 -0.47
N GLY A 452 24.46 19.95 -1.58
CA GLY A 452 25.19 20.65 -2.63
C GLY A 452 24.65 22.05 -2.84
N VAL A 453 25.52 23.06 -2.84
CA VAL A 453 25.17 24.44 -3.22
C VAL A 453 26.08 24.91 -4.35
N PRO A 454 25.61 25.77 -5.26
CA PRO A 454 26.47 26.33 -6.29
C PRO A 454 27.56 27.23 -5.67
N LYS A 455 28.79 27.21 -6.21
CA LYS A 455 29.94 28.00 -5.71
C LYS A 455 29.68 29.49 -5.55
N PHE A 456 28.76 30.03 -6.34
CA PHE A 456 28.35 31.42 -6.24
C PHE A 456 27.46 31.74 -5.03
N ASN A 457 27.14 30.75 -4.18
CA ASN A 457 26.31 30.87 -2.98
C ASN A 457 26.95 30.16 -1.77
N ASP A 458 28.27 30.24 -1.65
CA ASP A 458 29.04 29.57 -0.60
C ASP A 458 28.63 30.00 0.82
N SER A 459 28.04 31.20 0.97
CA SER A 459 27.47 31.66 2.24
C SER A 459 26.36 30.77 2.79
N LEU A 460 25.62 30.03 1.94
CA LEU A 460 24.65 29.04 2.40
C LEU A 460 25.31 27.82 3.02
N MET A 461 26.56 27.53 2.70
CA MET A 461 27.22 26.32 3.15
C MET A 461 27.43 26.31 4.67
N THR A 462 27.87 27.45 5.21
CA THR A 462 28.02 27.63 6.66
C THR A 462 26.69 27.40 7.38
N LEU A 463 25.61 27.98 6.86
CA LEU A 463 24.27 27.83 7.41
C LEU A 463 23.77 26.37 7.36
N ILE A 464 24.05 25.65 6.27
CA ILE A 464 23.68 24.23 6.13
C ILE A 464 24.41 23.39 7.19
N ASN A 465 25.73 23.54 7.28
CA ASN A 465 26.56 22.80 8.24
C ASN A 465 26.18 23.12 9.69
N ASP A 466 26.00 24.39 10.03
CA ASP A 466 25.58 24.84 11.36
C ASP A 466 24.20 24.29 11.71
N GLY A 467 23.25 24.33 10.75
CA GLY A 467 21.91 23.81 10.95
C GLY A 467 21.89 22.30 11.20
N PHE A 468 22.65 21.50 10.43
CA PHE A 468 22.75 20.05 10.66
C PHE A 468 23.51 19.72 11.95
N SER A 469 24.52 20.51 12.31
CA SER A 469 25.26 20.36 13.57
C SER A 469 24.41 20.70 14.80
N GLY A 470 23.37 21.54 14.62
CA GLY A 470 22.40 21.88 15.64
C GLY A 470 21.31 20.83 15.87
N ILE A 471 21.20 19.81 15.02
CA ILE A 471 20.22 18.73 15.18
C ILE A 471 20.80 17.66 16.12
N PRO A 472 20.08 17.25 17.18
CA PRO A 472 20.50 16.14 18.03
C PRO A 472 20.69 14.86 17.23
N LYS A 473 21.79 14.12 17.48
CA LYS A 473 22.08 12.86 16.76
C LYS A 473 20.99 11.81 16.98
N GLU A 474 20.30 11.87 18.11
CA GLU A 474 19.18 11.01 18.45
C GLU A 474 18.02 11.20 17.47
N GLU A 475 17.67 12.44 17.12
CA GLU A 475 16.60 12.72 16.16
C GLU A 475 16.94 12.24 14.75
N LEU A 476 18.22 12.37 14.36
CA LEU A 476 18.71 11.83 13.08
C LEU A 476 18.70 10.28 13.08
N THR A 477 18.97 9.66 14.23
CA THR A 477 18.91 8.20 14.39
C THR A 477 17.46 7.69 14.33
N ASP A 478 16.51 8.44 14.90
CA ASP A 478 15.08 8.12 14.84
C ASP A 478 14.53 8.21 13.40
N LEU A 479 14.96 9.23 12.65
CA LEU A 479 14.64 9.34 11.23
C LEU A 479 15.23 8.16 10.42
N GLU A 480 16.46 7.74 10.70
CA GLU A 480 17.05 6.55 10.08
C GLU A 480 16.29 5.27 10.45
N LEU A 481 15.87 5.10 11.70
CA LEU A 481 15.07 3.95 12.14
C LEU A 481 13.74 3.84 11.38
N GLN A 482 13.11 4.98 11.09
CA GLN A 482 11.84 5.04 10.35
C GLN A 482 12.00 4.59 8.89
N TRP A 483 13.09 5.00 8.22
CA TRP A 483 13.27 4.80 6.77
C TRP A 483 14.20 3.63 6.40
N ILE A 484 15.08 3.20 7.31
CA ILE A 484 16.13 2.21 7.07
C ILE A 484 15.95 1.03 8.04
N PRO A 485 15.35 -0.09 7.57
CA PRO A 485 15.06 -1.23 8.45
C PRO A 485 16.32 -2.01 8.87
N ARG A 486 17.41 -1.95 8.09
CA ARG A 486 18.67 -2.67 8.39
C ARG A 486 19.72 -1.76 9.02
N GLU A 487 20.20 -2.13 10.20
CA GLU A 487 21.20 -1.38 10.96
C GLU A 487 22.53 -1.18 10.22
N GLU A 488 22.99 -2.18 9.45
CA GLU A 488 24.22 -2.10 8.65
C GLU A 488 24.24 -0.94 7.62
N ASN A 489 23.06 -0.41 7.27
CA ASN A 489 22.89 0.69 6.32
C ASN A 489 22.62 2.04 7.00
N ARG A 490 22.59 2.10 8.34
CA ARG A 490 22.33 3.32 9.12
C ARG A 490 23.65 4.04 9.40
N PHE A 491 23.73 5.33 9.07
CA PHE A 491 24.94 6.14 9.22
C PHE A 491 25.13 6.61 10.66
N TYR A 492 24.05 6.92 11.38
CA TYR A 492 24.12 7.40 12.77
C TYR A 492 24.14 6.25 13.80
N ALA A 493 23.97 4.99 13.37
CA ALA A 493 23.96 3.81 14.24
C ALA A 493 25.35 3.21 14.58
N GLY A 494 26.46 3.76 14.04
CA GLY A 494 27.71 3.02 13.85
C GLY A 494 28.94 3.32 14.72
N GLU A 495 28.84 3.81 15.96
CA GLU A 495 30.02 3.91 16.86
C GLU A 495 29.97 2.94 18.05
N THR A 496 29.76 1.64 17.79
CA THR A 496 29.69 0.63 18.86
C THR A 496 30.62 -0.57 18.62
N GLY A 497 31.68 -0.61 19.42
CA GLY A 497 32.55 -1.78 19.58
C GLY A 497 33.39 -1.72 20.87
N ALA A 498 33.68 -0.52 21.35
CA ALA A 498 34.20 -0.30 22.70
C ALA A 498 33.33 0.75 23.40
N ILE A 499 32.66 0.38 24.50
CA ILE A 499 32.01 1.37 25.35
C ILE A 499 33.11 2.25 25.93
N THR A 500 33.25 3.45 25.38
CA THR A 500 34.15 4.45 25.92
C THR A 500 33.32 5.36 26.83
N LEU A 501 33.36 5.07 28.13
CA LEU A 501 32.85 5.99 29.13
C LEU A 501 33.74 7.23 29.19
N THR A 502 33.13 8.40 29.21
CA THR A 502 33.80 9.68 29.48
C THR A 502 34.40 9.67 30.88
N ARG A 503 35.33 10.59 31.15
CA ARG A 503 35.91 10.72 32.48
C ARG A 503 34.83 10.94 33.56
N ALA A 504 33.85 11.81 33.29
CA ALA A 504 32.76 12.10 34.22
C ALA A 504 31.88 10.86 34.48
N GLU A 505 31.62 10.04 33.46
CA GLU A 505 30.86 8.80 33.61
C GLU A 505 31.63 7.72 34.39
N LYS A 506 32.95 7.61 34.19
CA LYS A 506 33.80 6.68 34.96
C LYS A 506 33.86 7.07 36.44
N GLU A 507 34.04 8.36 36.73
CA GLU A 507 33.98 8.91 38.08
C GLU A 507 32.58 8.69 38.68
N PHE A 508 31.52 8.91 37.91
CA PHE A 508 30.15 8.63 38.34
C PHE A 508 29.95 7.17 38.76
N VAL A 509 30.35 6.21 37.92
CA VAL A 509 30.24 4.77 38.24
C VAL A 509 31.04 4.38 39.49
N ALA A 510 32.22 4.98 39.69
CA ALA A 510 33.07 4.69 40.83
C ALA A 510 32.50 5.26 42.14
N ASP A 511 32.03 6.51 42.11
CA ASP A 511 31.72 7.30 43.31
C ASP A 511 30.24 7.22 43.73
N ASN A 512 29.33 6.82 42.83
CA ASN A 512 27.90 6.77 43.15
C ASN A 512 27.50 5.44 43.82
N PRO A 513 26.57 5.51 44.81
CA PRO A 513 25.93 4.31 45.33
C PRO A 513 25.08 3.63 44.24
N PRO A 514 24.75 2.33 44.39
CA PRO A 514 23.87 1.65 43.46
C PRO A 514 22.54 2.38 43.31
N LEU A 515 22.06 2.52 42.06
CA LEU A 515 20.75 3.13 41.79
C LEU A 515 19.66 2.24 42.35
N THR A 516 18.81 2.81 43.21
CA THR A 516 17.73 2.07 43.85
C THR A 516 16.53 1.97 42.92
N PHE A 517 15.92 0.79 42.84
CA PHE A 517 14.74 0.57 42.00
C PHE A 517 13.75 -0.38 42.67
N SER A 518 12.51 -0.32 42.23
CA SER A 518 11.45 -1.23 42.66
C SER A 518 10.70 -1.75 41.45
N GLU A 519 10.12 -2.93 41.60
CA GLU A 519 9.40 -3.63 40.55
C GLU A 519 8.39 -4.59 41.20
N VAL A 520 7.33 -4.94 40.46
CA VAL A 520 6.35 -5.95 40.85
C VAL A 520 6.66 -7.31 40.23
N ASN A 521 6.04 -8.38 40.75
CA ASN A 521 6.12 -9.68 40.10
C ASN A 521 5.32 -9.67 38.78
N TRP A 522 6.02 -9.48 37.66
CA TRP A 522 5.49 -9.28 36.32
C TRP A 522 6.05 -10.33 35.35
N GLN A 523 5.78 -11.61 35.63
CA GLN A 523 6.42 -12.72 34.92
C GLN A 523 5.99 -12.81 33.44
N PRO A 524 6.91 -13.08 32.50
CA PRO A 524 8.32 -13.44 32.69
C PRO A 524 9.29 -12.23 32.64
N LEU A 525 8.78 -10.99 32.55
CA LEU A 525 9.61 -9.79 32.45
C LEU A 525 10.36 -9.49 33.75
N SER A 526 9.67 -9.61 34.88
CA SER A 526 10.20 -9.42 36.23
C SER A 526 9.70 -10.52 37.15
N ILE A 527 10.62 -11.21 37.80
CA ILE A 527 10.34 -12.21 38.82
C ILE A 527 10.81 -11.64 40.13
N VAL A 528 9.88 -11.45 41.05
CA VAL A 528 10.15 -10.99 42.41
C VAL A 528 9.83 -12.14 43.35
N ASP A 529 10.85 -12.73 43.97
CA ASP A 529 10.64 -13.78 44.95
C ASP A 529 10.43 -13.23 46.38
N GLY A 530 9.81 -14.03 47.24
CA GLY A 530 9.57 -13.68 48.65
C GLY A 530 10.85 -13.57 49.51
N THR A 531 12.04 -13.80 48.93
CA THR A 531 13.34 -13.71 49.61
C THR A 531 14.12 -12.44 49.25
N GLY A 532 13.59 -11.60 48.35
CA GLY A 532 14.19 -10.34 47.93
C GLY A 532 15.10 -10.44 46.71
N SER A 533 15.09 -11.55 45.97
CA SER A 533 15.82 -11.67 44.70
C SER A 533 14.97 -11.17 43.53
N PHE A 534 15.65 -10.50 42.59
CA PHE A 534 15.05 -9.96 41.36
C PHE A 534 15.61 -10.71 40.16
N GLY A 535 14.72 -11.35 39.40
CA GLY A 535 15.04 -12.08 38.18
C GLY A 535 14.10 -11.71 37.03
N GLY A 536 14.17 -12.47 35.94
CA GLY A 536 13.35 -12.25 34.74
C GLY A 536 14.13 -11.52 33.63
N MET A 537 13.41 -11.24 32.55
CA MET A 537 13.99 -10.61 31.36
C MET A 537 14.69 -9.27 31.65
N ILE A 538 14.08 -8.44 32.49
CA ILE A 538 14.61 -7.11 32.84
C ILE A 538 15.89 -7.22 33.68
N ALA A 539 15.99 -8.24 34.55
CA ALA A 539 17.20 -8.50 35.31
C ALA A 539 18.39 -8.84 34.39
N ASP A 540 18.17 -9.67 33.36
CA ASP A 540 19.23 -9.99 32.38
C ASP A 540 19.75 -8.74 31.66
N TYR A 541 18.87 -7.76 31.35
CA TYR A 541 19.30 -6.47 30.77
C TYR A 541 20.11 -5.63 31.75
N LEU A 542 19.68 -5.51 33.01
CA LEU A 542 20.43 -4.79 34.04
C LEU A 542 21.79 -5.44 34.33
N ASP A 543 21.88 -6.76 34.27
CA ASP A 543 23.12 -7.51 34.45
C ASP A 543 24.13 -7.21 33.34
N ILE A 544 23.69 -7.19 32.07
CA ILE A 544 24.58 -6.83 30.96
C ILE A 544 25.01 -5.36 31.07
N ILE A 545 24.11 -4.44 31.47
CA ILE A 545 24.47 -3.03 31.70
C ILE A 545 25.55 -2.94 32.78
N THR A 546 25.39 -3.68 33.87
CA THR A 546 26.37 -3.77 34.96
C THR A 546 27.70 -4.31 34.45
N GLN A 547 27.69 -5.43 33.70
CA GLN A 547 28.91 -6.05 33.18
C GLN A 547 29.67 -5.14 32.21
N LYS A 548 28.95 -4.42 31.36
CA LYS A 548 29.56 -3.60 30.31
C LYS A 548 30.00 -2.21 30.80
N THR A 549 29.41 -1.67 31.88
CA THR A 549 29.67 -0.29 32.33
C THR A 549 30.16 -0.15 33.76
N GLY A 550 29.92 -1.16 34.61
CA GLY A 550 30.18 -1.11 36.05
C GLY A 550 29.08 -0.41 36.87
N LEU A 551 28.04 0.13 36.24
CA LEU A 551 26.90 0.76 36.94
C LEU A 551 26.19 -0.29 37.80
N ARG A 552 25.88 0.05 39.07
CA ARG A 552 25.30 -0.88 40.04
C ARG A 552 23.84 -0.54 40.32
N PHE A 553 23.03 -1.56 40.56
CA PHE A 553 21.60 -1.45 40.84
C PHE A 553 21.26 -2.12 42.18
N SER A 554 20.29 -1.56 42.91
CA SER A 554 19.80 -2.09 44.18
C SER A 554 18.28 -2.22 44.15
N PHE A 555 17.78 -3.44 44.32
CA PHE A 555 16.36 -3.74 44.23
C PHE A 555 15.65 -3.67 45.59
N THR A 556 14.44 -3.11 45.62
CA THR A 556 13.51 -3.23 46.74
C THR A 556 12.12 -3.63 46.23
N PRO A 557 11.49 -4.71 46.73
CA PRO A 557 10.22 -5.20 46.20
C PRO A 557 9.04 -4.25 46.48
N SER A 558 8.01 -4.32 45.62
CA SER A 558 6.68 -3.72 45.82
C SER A 558 5.58 -4.71 45.39
N ASP A 559 4.40 -4.63 46.01
CA ASP A 559 3.30 -5.56 45.72
C ASP A 559 2.48 -5.15 44.50
N THR A 560 2.38 -3.85 44.25
CA THR A 560 1.57 -3.29 43.15
C THR A 560 2.33 -2.21 42.40
N TRP A 561 2.02 -2.05 41.11
CA TRP A 561 2.71 -1.07 40.26
C TRP A 561 2.45 0.37 40.74
N SER A 562 1.27 0.63 41.29
CA SER A 562 0.97 1.92 41.92
C SER A 562 1.90 2.24 43.10
N GLN A 563 2.35 1.24 43.87
CA GLN A 563 3.35 1.45 44.92
C GLN A 563 4.72 1.78 44.31
N VAL A 564 5.13 1.13 43.22
CA VAL A 564 6.40 1.44 42.51
C VAL A 564 6.41 2.91 42.09
N LEU A 565 5.32 3.38 41.47
CA LEU A 565 5.20 4.77 41.03
C LEU A 565 5.18 5.76 42.21
N GLU A 566 4.48 5.46 43.30
CA GLU A 566 4.46 6.35 44.46
C GLU A 566 5.82 6.41 45.16
N ARG A 567 6.57 5.31 45.19
CA ARG A 567 7.96 5.27 45.71
C ARG A 567 8.92 6.08 44.86
N TYR A 568 8.74 6.08 43.54
CA TYR A 568 9.53 6.96 42.67
C TYR A 568 9.19 8.44 42.93
N LYS A 569 7.89 8.74 43.05
CA LYS A 569 7.38 10.08 43.33
C LYS A 569 7.82 10.62 44.69
N SER A 570 7.89 9.79 45.73
CA SER A 570 8.42 10.15 47.05
C SER A 570 9.94 10.29 47.09
N GLY A 571 10.64 9.74 46.08
CA GLY A 571 12.10 9.68 46.02
C GLY A 571 12.72 8.54 46.81
N ASP A 572 11.95 7.49 47.14
CA ASP A 572 12.43 6.27 47.78
C ASP A 572 13.17 5.33 46.81
N ILE A 573 13.01 5.56 45.50
CA ILE A 573 13.75 4.88 44.43
C ILE A 573 14.25 5.88 43.39
N ASP A 574 15.41 5.59 42.79
CA ASP A 574 16.09 6.43 41.81
C ASP A 574 15.71 6.10 40.36
N MET A 575 15.17 4.90 40.12
CA MET A 575 14.83 4.44 38.76
C MET A 575 13.65 3.45 38.73
N VAL A 576 13.03 3.36 37.55
CA VAL A 576 11.99 2.39 37.19
C VAL A 576 12.48 1.59 35.98
N PRO A 577 12.69 0.26 36.10
CA PRO A 577 13.49 -0.49 35.14
C PRO A 577 12.75 -0.87 33.85
N ALA A 578 11.42 -0.85 33.84
CA ALA A 578 10.62 -1.08 32.63
C ALA A 578 9.32 -0.28 32.65
N MET A 579 9.33 0.87 31.98
CA MET A 579 8.16 1.73 31.85
C MET A 579 7.93 2.13 30.39
N GLY A 580 6.67 2.49 30.08
CA GLY A 580 6.27 2.99 28.78
C GLY A 580 6.36 4.52 28.70
N LYS A 581 6.45 5.05 27.47
CA LYS A 581 6.53 6.51 27.22
C LYS A 581 5.34 7.31 27.80
N ASN A 582 4.18 6.68 27.92
CA ASN A 582 2.93 7.31 28.35
C ASN A 582 2.61 7.15 29.84
N ASP A 583 3.54 6.62 30.64
CA ASP A 583 3.32 6.41 32.07
C ASP A 583 3.44 7.74 32.85
N GLU A 584 2.41 8.05 33.64
CA GLU A 584 2.42 9.24 34.50
C GLU A 584 3.01 8.89 35.87
N VAL A 585 4.26 9.29 36.10
CA VAL A 585 5.00 8.97 37.33
C VAL A 585 5.02 10.11 38.36
N GLY A 586 4.39 11.26 38.06
CA GLY A 586 4.17 12.37 38.99
C GLY A 586 5.40 13.22 39.35
N ARG A 587 6.61 12.80 38.95
CA ARG A 587 7.89 13.50 39.09
C ARG A 587 8.63 13.44 37.73
N PRO A 588 9.43 14.44 37.35
CA PRO A 588 10.20 14.38 36.11
C PRO A 588 11.12 13.15 36.10
N ILE A 589 11.13 12.40 35.00
CA ILE A 589 11.92 11.18 34.80
C ILE A 589 12.58 11.22 33.42
N HIS A 590 13.84 10.78 33.32
CA HIS A 590 14.53 10.65 32.04
C HIS A 590 14.50 9.20 31.58
N LEU A 591 13.94 8.94 30.40
CA LEU A 591 13.88 7.61 29.83
C LEU A 591 15.16 7.28 29.06
N SER A 592 15.64 6.05 29.21
CA SER A 592 16.60 5.45 28.29
C SER A 592 15.95 5.20 26.93
N ARG A 593 16.79 4.92 25.93
CA ARG A 593 16.33 4.29 24.69
C ARG A 593 15.62 2.97 25.03
N PRO A 594 14.60 2.57 24.25
CA PRO A 594 13.92 1.32 24.48
C PRO A 594 14.83 0.14 24.14
N PHE A 595 14.76 -0.94 24.93
CA PHE A 595 15.63 -2.11 24.79
C PHE A 595 14.89 -3.38 24.36
N VAL A 596 13.57 -3.41 24.50
CA VAL A 596 12.70 -4.46 23.96
C VAL A 596 11.29 -3.90 23.77
N ASN A 597 10.53 -4.44 22.81
CA ASN A 597 9.18 -3.99 22.52
C ASN A 597 8.18 -5.15 22.49
N PHE A 598 6.95 -4.88 22.95
CA PHE A 598 5.85 -5.83 22.93
C PHE A 598 4.52 -5.12 22.66
N PRO A 599 3.60 -5.69 21.87
CA PRO A 599 2.27 -5.13 21.72
C PRO A 599 1.46 -5.25 23.03
N LEU A 600 0.57 -4.30 23.27
CA LEU A 600 -0.55 -4.51 24.19
C LEU A 600 -1.65 -5.31 23.47
N VAL A 601 -2.11 -6.39 24.10
CA VAL A 601 -3.11 -7.30 23.52
C VAL A 601 -4.48 -7.13 24.18
N ILE A 602 -5.50 -7.37 23.38
CA ILE A 602 -6.90 -7.43 23.80
C ILE A 602 -7.24 -8.91 24.03
N VAL A 603 -7.60 -9.25 25.26
CA VAL A 603 -8.03 -10.58 25.65
C VAL A 603 -9.55 -10.58 25.80
N THR A 604 -10.22 -11.57 25.24
CA THR A 604 -11.65 -11.80 25.43
C THR A 604 -11.88 -13.24 25.86
N ARG A 605 -13.14 -13.56 26.16
CA ARG A 605 -13.57 -14.95 26.22
C ARG A 605 -13.51 -15.60 24.84
N ASP A 606 -13.38 -16.92 24.83
CA ASP A 606 -13.32 -17.74 23.61
C ASP A 606 -14.57 -17.62 22.72
N ASP A 607 -15.73 -17.29 23.31
CA ASP A 607 -17.02 -17.07 22.66
C ASP A 607 -17.16 -15.73 21.90
N VAL A 608 -16.21 -14.80 22.06
CA VAL A 608 -16.23 -13.49 21.40
C VAL A 608 -15.46 -13.54 20.07
N SER A 609 -16.00 -12.96 18.99
CA SER A 609 -15.30 -12.87 17.70
C SER A 609 -14.03 -12.02 17.78
N TYR A 610 -13.13 -12.19 16.80
CA TYR A 610 -11.89 -11.41 16.68
C TYR A 610 -12.16 -9.90 16.72
N ILE A 611 -11.31 -9.16 17.43
CA ILE A 611 -11.37 -7.70 17.57
C ILE A 611 -10.20 -7.10 16.79
N ALA A 612 -10.50 -6.31 15.76
CA ALA A 612 -9.51 -5.80 14.81
C ALA A 612 -8.68 -4.61 15.34
N GLY A 613 -9.05 -4.04 16.49
CA GLY A 613 -8.36 -2.91 17.10
C GLY A 613 -9.14 -2.29 18.26
N THR A 614 -8.55 -1.31 18.93
CA THR A 614 -9.07 -0.75 20.21
C THR A 614 -10.39 -0.02 20.02
N SER A 615 -10.64 0.56 18.84
CA SER A 615 -11.88 1.28 18.51
C SER A 615 -13.15 0.43 18.66
N GLN A 616 -13.07 -0.89 18.49
CA GLN A 616 -14.20 -1.81 18.64
C GLN A 616 -14.56 -2.09 20.12
N LEU A 617 -13.73 -1.65 21.06
CA LEU A 617 -13.99 -1.71 22.50
C LEU A 617 -14.82 -0.53 23.02
N ASN A 618 -15.21 0.41 22.14
CA ASN A 618 -15.98 1.57 22.56
C ASN A 618 -17.31 1.16 23.22
N HIS A 619 -17.64 1.78 24.35
CA HIS A 619 -18.79 1.42 25.20
C HIS A 619 -18.75 0.03 25.84
N ARG A 620 -17.62 -0.70 25.77
CA ARG A 620 -17.41 -1.96 26.49
C ARG A 620 -16.75 -1.70 27.83
N LYS A 621 -16.97 -2.63 28.76
CA LYS A 621 -16.28 -2.63 30.05
C LYS A 621 -14.97 -3.40 29.93
N VAL A 622 -13.84 -2.71 30.07
CA VAL A 622 -12.50 -3.25 29.80
C VAL A 622 -11.67 -3.25 31.07
N ALA A 623 -11.17 -4.41 31.48
CA ALA A 623 -10.25 -4.54 32.59
C ALA A 623 -8.82 -4.11 32.20
N VAL A 624 -8.19 -3.31 33.06
CA VAL A 624 -6.81 -2.83 32.91
C VAL A 624 -6.13 -2.76 34.28
N GLY A 625 -4.80 -2.93 34.32
CA GLY A 625 -4.04 -2.78 35.56
C GLY A 625 -4.03 -1.33 36.07
N ARG A 626 -4.15 -1.13 37.38
CA ARG A 626 -4.14 0.20 38.01
C ARG A 626 -2.76 0.85 37.86
N GLY A 627 -2.73 2.01 37.19
CA GLY A 627 -1.51 2.76 36.90
C GLY A 627 -0.61 2.14 35.82
N TYR A 628 -1.05 1.06 35.17
CA TYR A 628 -0.29 0.45 34.07
C TYR A 628 -0.43 1.32 32.82
N THR A 629 0.52 1.21 31.89
CA THR A 629 0.48 1.92 30.60
C THR A 629 -0.81 1.67 29.82
N SER A 630 -1.39 0.46 29.92
CA SER A 630 -2.68 0.16 29.26
C SER A 630 -3.83 1.01 29.78
N TYR A 631 -3.83 1.37 31.07
CA TYR A 631 -4.82 2.30 31.63
C TYR A 631 -4.62 3.72 31.09
N HIS A 632 -3.40 4.25 31.12
CA HIS A 632 -3.11 5.61 30.62
C HIS A 632 -3.39 5.73 29.12
N TYR A 633 -2.97 4.74 28.33
CA TYR A 633 -3.23 4.68 26.90
C TYR A 633 -4.73 4.68 26.57
N LEU A 634 -5.52 3.77 27.16
CA LEU A 634 -6.95 3.73 26.88
C LEU A 634 -7.68 4.97 27.39
N LYS A 635 -7.32 5.49 28.57
CA LYS A 635 -7.94 6.70 29.14
C LYS A 635 -7.71 7.93 28.26
N ASN A 636 -6.49 8.10 27.74
CA ASN A 636 -6.12 9.28 26.97
C ASN A 636 -6.60 9.22 25.52
N ASN A 637 -6.62 8.03 24.91
CA ASN A 637 -6.91 7.87 23.48
C ASN A 637 -8.34 7.41 23.19
N PHE A 638 -9.01 6.75 24.15
CA PHE A 638 -10.33 6.12 23.94
C PHE A 638 -11.26 6.37 25.15
N PRO A 639 -11.67 7.63 25.41
CA PRO A 639 -12.47 7.98 26.58
C PRO A 639 -13.88 7.36 26.61
N GLY A 640 -14.36 6.79 25.51
CA GLY A 640 -15.65 6.10 25.44
C GLY A 640 -15.62 4.64 25.93
N ILE A 641 -14.47 4.12 26.34
CA ILE A 641 -14.31 2.79 26.95
C ILE A 641 -14.54 2.90 28.47
N GLU A 642 -15.35 2.01 29.04
CA GLU A 642 -15.54 1.94 30.49
C GLU A 642 -14.38 1.14 31.11
N LEU A 643 -13.45 1.83 31.78
CA LEU A 643 -12.26 1.21 32.35
C LEU A 643 -12.52 0.62 33.75
N PHE A 644 -12.27 -0.68 33.89
CA PHE A 644 -12.32 -1.41 35.16
C PHE A 644 -10.88 -1.68 35.64
N GLN A 645 -10.45 -1.00 36.71
CA GLN A 645 -9.07 -1.09 37.19
C GLN A 645 -8.87 -2.26 38.15
N THR A 646 -7.82 -3.07 37.94
CA THR A 646 -7.42 -4.17 38.83
C THR A 646 -6.00 -3.98 39.36
N ASP A 647 -5.70 -4.57 40.52
CA ASP A 647 -4.38 -4.42 41.16
C ASP A 647 -3.28 -5.23 40.45
N ASP A 648 -3.66 -6.32 39.77
CA ASP A 648 -2.78 -7.20 39.03
C ASP A 648 -3.46 -7.81 37.79
N VAL A 649 -2.65 -8.41 36.90
CA VAL A 649 -3.09 -9.01 35.63
C VAL A 649 -3.99 -10.23 35.86
N LYS A 650 -3.68 -11.07 36.85
CA LYS A 650 -4.44 -12.29 37.15
C LYS A 650 -5.86 -11.94 37.60
N THR A 651 -6.02 -10.96 38.47
CA THR A 651 -7.33 -10.46 38.91
C THR A 651 -8.14 -9.90 37.74
N GLY A 652 -7.49 -9.19 36.81
CA GLY A 652 -8.13 -8.70 35.58
C GLY A 652 -8.63 -9.82 34.66
N LEU A 653 -7.81 -10.86 34.44
CA LEU A 653 -8.20 -12.03 33.66
C LEU A 653 -9.28 -12.88 34.36
N MET A 654 -9.27 -12.97 35.70
CA MET A 654 -10.34 -13.61 36.47
C MET A 654 -11.67 -12.86 36.29
N ALA A 655 -11.67 -11.53 36.36
CA ALA A 655 -12.86 -10.72 36.13
C ALA A 655 -13.45 -10.96 34.73
N LEU A 656 -12.58 -11.08 33.71
CA LEU A 656 -12.98 -11.39 32.34
C LEU A 656 -13.59 -12.80 32.21
N SER A 657 -12.93 -13.80 32.81
CA SER A 657 -13.38 -15.20 32.82
C SER A 657 -14.74 -15.32 33.52
N ASN A 658 -14.95 -14.57 34.60
CA ASN A 658 -16.20 -14.52 35.37
C ASN A 658 -17.29 -13.61 34.77
N ARG A 659 -17.11 -13.09 33.55
CA ARG A 659 -18.07 -12.20 32.85
C ARG A 659 -18.37 -10.88 33.58
N GLN A 660 -17.45 -10.40 34.41
CA GLN A 660 -17.57 -9.08 35.07
C GLN A 660 -17.13 -7.93 34.15
N VAL A 661 -16.31 -8.24 33.14
CA VAL A 661 -15.85 -7.33 32.08
C VAL A 661 -15.95 -8.01 30.71
N ASP A 662 -15.93 -7.21 29.65
CA ASP A 662 -16.04 -7.68 28.26
C ASP A 662 -14.69 -8.05 27.65
N ALA A 663 -13.63 -7.33 28.02
CA ALA A 663 -12.27 -7.57 27.57
C ALA A 663 -11.25 -7.21 28.67
N PHE A 664 -10.03 -7.70 28.53
CA PHE A 664 -8.86 -7.27 29.31
C PHE A 664 -7.79 -6.75 28.35
N VAL A 665 -7.13 -5.63 28.67
CA VAL A 665 -6.04 -5.09 27.86
C VAL A 665 -4.76 -5.03 28.68
N GLY A 666 -3.71 -5.72 28.20
CA GLY A 666 -2.44 -5.81 28.92
C GLY A 666 -1.27 -6.29 28.07
N HIS A 667 -0.10 -6.37 28.70
CA HIS A 667 1.16 -6.71 28.06
C HIS A 667 1.19 -8.16 27.56
N MET A 668 1.49 -8.37 26.27
CA MET A 668 1.40 -9.69 25.63
C MET A 668 2.14 -10.80 26.39
N ALA A 669 3.43 -10.61 26.69
CA ALA A 669 4.25 -11.63 27.34
C ALA A 669 3.68 -12.05 28.71
N VAL A 670 3.19 -11.08 29.48
CA VAL A 670 2.66 -11.31 30.84
C VAL A 670 1.28 -11.94 30.78
N VAL A 671 0.44 -11.50 29.86
CA VAL A 671 -0.88 -12.09 29.62
C VAL A 671 -0.76 -13.56 29.23
N ILE A 672 0.10 -13.88 28.27
CA ILE A 672 0.32 -15.26 27.81
C ILE A 672 0.78 -16.14 28.98
N ASN A 673 1.80 -15.69 29.71
CA ASN A 673 2.32 -16.41 30.87
C ASN A 673 1.24 -16.61 31.95
N THR A 674 0.49 -15.55 32.28
CA THR A 674 -0.57 -15.61 33.31
C THR A 674 -1.70 -16.55 32.89
N ILE A 675 -2.10 -16.54 31.61
CA ILE A 675 -3.10 -17.46 31.06
C ILE A 675 -2.65 -18.92 31.22
N GLN A 676 -1.40 -19.21 30.88
CA GLN A 676 -0.82 -20.55 30.93
C GLN A 676 -0.65 -21.05 32.37
N GLU A 677 -0.01 -20.28 33.25
CA GLU A 677 0.26 -20.67 34.64
C GLU A 677 -1.01 -20.89 35.46
N ASN A 678 -2.05 -20.08 35.22
CA ASN A 678 -3.31 -20.16 35.96
C ASN A 678 -4.35 -21.06 35.27
N GLY A 679 -4.03 -21.63 34.11
CA GLY A 679 -4.89 -22.60 33.42
C GLY A 679 -6.20 -22.01 32.90
N PHE A 680 -6.22 -20.75 32.45
CA PHE A 680 -7.42 -20.15 31.87
C PHE A 680 -7.72 -20.76 30.49
N THR A 681 -8.69 -21.67 30.43
CA THR A 681 -9.06 -22.37 29.19
C THR A 681 -10.13 -21.66 28.38
N ASN A 682 -10.87 -20.73 28.98
CA ASN A 682 -11.99 -20.01 28.36
C ASN A 682 -11.62 -18.60 27.86
N LEU A 683 -10.33 -18.25 27.87
CA LEU A 683 -9.83 -16.94 27.45
C LEU A 683 -8.96 -17.10 26.20
N LYS A 684 -8.99 -16.10 25.32
CA LYS A 684 -8.12 -16.02 24.14
C LYS A 684 -7.68 -14.59 23.88
N ILE A 685 -6.55 -14.45 23.21
CA ILE A 685 -6.13 -13.17 22.62
C ILE A 685 -7.01 -12.92 21.39
N ALA A 686 -7.80 -11.87 21.44
CA ALA A 686 -8.79 -11.50 20.42
C ALA A 686 -8.25 -10.50 19.40
N GLY A 687 -7.14 -9.81 19.70
CA GLY A 687 -6.53 -8.80 18.85
C GLY A 687 -5.39 -8.07 19.54
N GLU A 688 -4.72 -7.20 18.80
CA GLU A 688 -3.70 -6.26 19.30
C GLU A 688 -4.26 -4.85 19.32
N THR A 689 -3.76 -4.02 20.24
CA THR A 689 -4.02 -2.58 20.21
C THR A 689 -3.03 -1.88 19.28
N GLU A 690 -3.31 -0.63 18.94
CA GLU A 690 -2.43 0.23 18.14
C GLU A 690 -1.18 0.69 18.94
N TYR A 691 -1.07 0.34 20.22
CA TYR A 691 0.05 0.70 21.09
C TYR A 691 1.09 -0.40 21.19
N ILE A 692 2.31 -0.07 20.77
CA ILE A 692 3.51 -0.88 21.00
C ILE A 692 4.17 -0.39 22.30
N PHE A 693 4.27 -1.27 23.27
CA PHE A 693 4.96 -1.02 24.53
C PHE A 693 6.46 -1.12 24.30
N ASN A 694 7.10 0.03 24.16
CA ASN A 694 8.56 0.16 24.14
C ASN A 694 9.08 0.21 25.57
N HIS A 695 9.74 -0.86 26.05
CA HIS A 695 10.33 -0.89 27.39
C HIS A 695 11.57 0.00 27.44
N SER A 696 11.48 1.07 28.24
CA SER A 696 12.58 1.97 28.58
C SER A 696 12.86 1.93 30.08
N ILE A 697 14.11 2.22 30.44
CA ILE A 697 14.53 2.42 31.83
C ILE A 697 14.33 3.90 32.16
N GLY A 698 13.45 4.22 33.11
CA GLY A 698 13.30 5.57 33.63
C GLY A 698 14.26 5.82 34.78
N VAL A 699 15.04 6.89 34.71
CA VAL A 699 16.00 7.26 35.75
C VAL A 699 15.73 8.69 36.20
N ASP A 700 15.99 8.94 37.48
CA ASP A 700 15.83 10.27 38.02
C ASP A 700 16.71 11.32 37.33
N PRO A 701 16.19 12.52 37.02
CA PRO A 701 16.96 13.60 36.42
C PRO A 701 18.12 14.09 37.29
N ALA A 702 18.16 13.76 38.58
CA ALA A 702 19.33 13.97 39.43
C ALA A 702 20.57 13.15 38.99
N TYR A 703 20.37 12.08 38.21
CA TYR A 703 21.41 11.19 37.71
C TYR A 703 21.49 11.18 36.16
N PRO A 704 21.71 12.32 35.49
CA PRO A 704 21.67 12.39 34.03
C PRO A 704 22.79 11.56 33.37
N LEU A 705 23.92 11.39 34.05
CA LEU A 705 25.03 10.55 33.58
C LEU A 705 24.66 9.06 33.57
N ALA A 706 23.78 8.61 34.48
CA ALA A 706 23.32 7.22 34.48
C ALA A 706 22.55 6.87 33.21
N VAL A 707 21.69 7.77 32.72
CA VAL A 707 20.96 7.58 31.45
C VAL A 707 21.91 7.48 30.27
N SER A 708 22.94 8.34 30.22
CA SER A 708 23.99 8.27 29.20
C SER A 708 24.72 6.93 29.21
N ILE A 709 25.11 6.45 30.41
CA ILE A 709 25.80 5.17 30.59
C ILE A 709 24.91 3.99 30.17
N ILE A 710 23.64 3.99 30.60
CA ILE A 710 22.65 2.97 30.23
C ILE A 710 22.46 2.95 28.72
N ASN A 711 22.30 4.10 28.07
CA ASN A 711 22.16 4.17 26.60
C ASN A 711 23.40 3.64 25.89
N LYS A 712 24.62 3.95 26.36
CA LYS A 712 25.86 3.38 25.79
C LYS A 712 25.94 1.86 25.97
N ALA A 713 25.52 1.35 27.13
CA ALA A 713 25.46 -0.08 27.38
C ALA A 713 24.49 -0.77 26.44
N LEU A 714 23.27 -0.26 26.35
CA LEU A 714 22.25 -0.77 25.46
C LEU A 714 22.73 -0.70 24.00
N ASN A 715 23.32 0.42 23.55
CA ASN A 715 23.85 0.61 22.19
C ASN A 715 24.89 -0.46 21.81
N SER A 716 25.65 -0.95 22.79
CA SER A 716 26.66 -1.97 22.58
C SER A 716 26.13 -3.41 22.62
N MET A 717 24.85 -3.62 22.92
CA MET A 717 24.24 -4.94 22.89
C MET A 717 24.01 -5.34 21.43
N THR A 718 24.42 -6.54 21.08
CA THR A 718 24.24 -7.11 19.74
C THR A 718 22.85 -7.72 19.60
N GLU A 719 22.40 -7.94 18.36
CA GLU A 719 21.19 -8.73 18.08
C GLU A 719 21.24 -10.15 18.67
N GLU A 720 22.45 -10.71 18.84
CA GLU A 720 22.65 -11.99 19.51
C GLU A 720 22.39 -11.91 21.02
N ASP A 721 22.81 -10.81 21.67
CA ASP A 721 22.53 -10.53 23.09
C ASP A 721 21.01 -10.44 23.34
N HIS A 722 20.31 -9.66 22.51
CA HIS A 722 18.85 -9.51 22.59
C HIS A 722 18.12 -10.84 22.34
N ARG A 723 18.55 -11.60 21.33
CA ARG A 723 17.95 -12.90 20.99
C ARG A 723 18.17 -13.94 22.09
N ALA A 724 19.33 -13.96 22.74
CA ALA A 724 19.63 -14.88 23.83
C ALA A 724 18.71 -14.65 25.05
N ILE A 725 18.47 -13.39 25.42
CA ILE A 725 17.53 -13.03 26.49
C ILE A 725 16.11 -13.44 26.10
N TYR A 726 15.69 -13.12 24.87
CA TYR A 726 14.36 -13.46 24.37
C TYR A 726 14.09 -14.96 24.40
N GLN A 727 15.02 -15.78 23.89
CA GLN A 727 14.89 -17.24 23.86
C GLN A 727 14.88 -17.85 25.27
N ARG A 728 15.61 -17.28 26.22
CA ARG A 728 15.64 -17.81 27.59
C ARG A 728 14.30 -17.70 28.31
N TRP A 729 13.61 -16.57 28.15
CA TRP A 729 12.41 -16.25 28.93
C TRP A 729 11.08 -16.50 28.21
N LEU A 730 11.07 -16.55 26.87
CA LEU A 730 9.84 -16.65 26.07
C LEU A 730 9.76 -17.95 25.22
N SER A 731 10.73 -18.86 25.32
CA SER A 731 10.64 -20.16 24.65
C SER A 731 9.74 -21.13 25.41
N VAL A 732 8.75 -21.70 24.71
CA VAL A 732 7.80 -22.66 25.26
C VAL A 732 8.50 -24.00 25.49
N HIS A 733 8.88 -24.31 26.73
CA HIS A 733 9.37 -25.64 27.10
C HIS A 733 8.18 -26.57 27.39
N TYR A 734 7.94 -27.52 26.50
CA TYR A 734 6.92 -28.55 26.66
C TYR A 734 7.50 -29.74 27.47
N GLU A 735 7.21 -29.80 28.77
CA GLU A 735 7.39 -31.03 29.55
C GLU A 735 6.02 -31.64 29.90
N LYS A 736 5.63 -32.71 29.21
CA LYS A 736 4.56 -33.61 29.68
C LYS A 736 4.97 -35.06 29.47
N GLY A 737 5.36 -35.72 30.56
CA GLY A 737 5.38 -37.18 30.64
C GLY A 737 3.95 -37.74 30.57
N MET A 738 3.69 -38.65 29.65
CA MET A 738 2.38 -39.31 29.48
C MET A 738 2.36 -40.66 30.21
N ASP A 739 1.35 -40.87 31.06
CA ASP A 739 1.15 -42.09 31.85
C ASP A 739 0.37 -43.16 31.05
N ILE A 740 1.11 -44.15 30.56
CA ILE A 740 0.67 -45.24 29.66
C ILE A 740 -0.46 -46.10 30.27
N TRP A 741 -0.63 -46.08 31.60
CA TRP A 741 -1.63 -46.90 32.30
C TRP A 741 -3.08 -46.41 32.15
N LEU A 742 -3.30 -45.13 31.84
CA LEU A 742 -4.65 -44.58 31.66
C LEU A 742 -5.26 -45.03 30.32
N ILE A 743 -4.44 -45.09 29.27
CA ILE A 743 -4.86 -45.50 27.91
C ILE A 743 -5.30 -46.97 27.90
N ALA A 744 -4.59 -47.84 28.62
CA ALA A 744 -4.93 -49.26 28.73
C ALA A 744 -6.31 -49.48 29.41
N LYS A 745 -6.66 -48.67 30.42
CA LYS A 745 -7.97 -48.75 31.08
C LYS A 745 -9.11 -48.30 30.16
N ILE A 746 -8.90 -47.24 29.39
CA ILE A 746 -9.92 -46.72 28.45
C ILE A 746 -10.21 -47.75 27.35
N LEU A 747 -9.15 -48.34 26.76
CA LEU A 747 -9.29 -49.36 25.72
C LEU A 747 -9.98 -50.63 26.23
N GLY A 748 -9.66 -51.08 27.45
CA GLY A 748 -10.33 -52.23 28.06
C GLY A 748 -11.83 -52.00 28.31
N THR A 749 -12.21 -50.79 28.72
CA THR A 749 -13.62 -50.44 29.01
C THR A 749 -14.46 -50.35 27.73
N ALA A 750 -13.87 -49.81 26.65
CA ALA A 750 -14.52 -49.74 25.35
C ALA A 750 -14.83 -51.13 24.75
N LEU A 751 -13.92 -52.09 24.92
CA LEU A 751 -14.08 -53.45 24.39
C LEU A 751 -15.26 -54.19 25.05
N VAL A 752 -15.46 -53.99 26.36
CA VAL A 752 -16.57 -54.58 27.13
C VAL A 752 -17.91 -53.98 26.71
N LEU A 753 -17.98 -52.67 26.49
CA LEU A 753 -19.19 -51.99 26.02
C LEU A 753 -19.64 -52.51 24.65
N VAL A 754 -18.69 -52.72 23.72
CA VAL A 754 -19.00 -53.27 22.38
C VAL A 754 -19.55 -54.70 22.47
N ALA A 755 -18.98 -55.55 23.34
CA ALA A 755 -19.46 -56.92 23.54
C ALA A 755 -20.90 -56.96 24.10
N ILE A 756 -21.23 -56.04 25.02
CA ILE A 756 -22.59 -55.89 25.57
C ILE A 756 -23.57 -55.48 24.47
N VAL A 757 -23.22 -54.50 23.64
CA VAL A 757 -24.08 -54.03 22.54
C VAL A 757 -24.37 -55.15 21.54
N ILE A 758 -23.37 -55.95 21.16
CA ILE A 758 -23.55 -57.08 20.22
C ILE A 758 -24.47 -58.15 20.81
N TYR A 759 -24.33 -58.46 22.10
CA TYR A 759 -25.18 -59.44 22.79
C TYR A 759 -26.66 -59.00 22.82
N TRP A 760 -26.94 -57.75 23.20
CA TRP A 760 -28.30 -57.22 23.24
C TRP A 760 -28.95 -57.12 21.86
N ASN A 761 -28.17 -56.78 20.83
CA ASN A 761 -28.69 -56.65 19.46
C ASN A 761 -29.14 -58.00 18.88
N ARG A 762 -28.47 -59.11 19.23
CA ARG A 762 -28.91 -60.47 18.84
C ARG A 762 -30.16 -60.93 19.58
N ARG A 763 -30.35 -60.51 20.85
CA ARG A 763 -31.52 -60.86 21.66
C ARG A 763 -32.78 -60.12 21.21
N LEU A 764 -32.67 -58.82 20.89
CA LEU A 764 -33.79 -57.97 20.47
C LEU A 764 -34.41 -58.40 19.14
N ALA A 765 -33.60 -58.93 18.21
CA ALA A 765 -34.06 -59.42 16.90
C ALA A 765 -34.87 -60.73 16.97
N GLY A 766 -34.86 -61.41 18.14
CA GLY A 766 -35.68 -62.60 18.42
C GLY A 766 -37.11 -62.24 18.85
N GLU A 767 -37.27 -61.33 19.81
CA GLU A 767 -38.57 -60.96 20.39
C GLU A 767 -39.49 -60.16 19.44
N VAL A 768 -38.93 -59.33 18.55
CA VAL A 768 -39.71 -58.47 17.64
C VAL A 768 -40.48 -59.26 16.57
N ARG A 769 -40.08 -60.52 16.28
CA ARG A 769 -40.74 -61.36 15.26
C ARG A 769 -42.04 -62.01 15.74
N GLU A 770 -42.22 -62.17 17.05
CA GLU A 770 -43.36 -62.90 17.61
C GLU A 770 -44.54 -61.98 17.96
N ARG A 771 -44.26 -60.75 18.41
CA ARG A 771 -45.28 -59.77 18.85
C ARG A 771 -46.13 -59.18 17.70
N LYS A 772 -45.59 -59.12 16.47
CA LYS A 772 -46.23 -58.44 15.32
C LYS A 772 -47.42 -59.16 14.69
N ARG A 773 -47.64 -60.45 14.93
CA ARG A 773 -48.72 -61.22 14.26
C ARG A 773 -50.08 -61.16 14.95
N THR A 774 -50.14 -60.74 16.22
CA THR A 774 -51.39 -60.83 17.02
C THR A 774 -52.07 -59.47 17.19
N GLU A 775 -51.35 -58.36 17.06
CA GLU A 775 -51.87 -56.99 17.23
C GLU A 775 -52.69 -56.48 16.02
N GLN A 776 -52.47 -57.00 14.81
CA GLN A 776 -53.03 -56.41 13.59
C GLN A 776 -54.50 -56.77 13.27
N ARG A 777 -55.13 -57.72 13.97
CA ARG A 777 -56.53 -58.13 13.66
C ARG A 777 -57.61 -57.54 14.56
N LEU A 778 -57.24 -56.92 15.68
CA LEU A 778 -58.21 -56.36 16.64
C LEU A 778 -58.39 -54.84 16.51
N LEU A 779 -57.37 -54.11 16.02
CA LEU A 779 -57.39 -52.64 15.95
C LEU A 779 -58.22 -52.04 14.79
N GLU A 780 -58.55 -52.83 13.77
CA GLU A 780 -59.16 -52.33 12.53
C GLU A 780 -60.69 -52.20 12.60
N ASN A 781 -61.35 -52.92 13.52
CA ASN A 781 -62.81 -52.90 13.66
C ASN A 781 -63.31 -51.84 14.66
N GLU A 782 -62.53 -51.55 15.73
CA GLU A 782 -62.89 -50.50 16.71
C GLU A 782 -62.66 -49.08 16.18
N ARG A 783 -61.65 -48.86 15.31
CA ARG A 783 -61.34 -47.54 14.74
C ARG A 783 -62.36 -47.05 13.71
N LYS A 784 -63.05 -47.94 12.99
CA LYS A 784 -64.01 -47.56 11.93
C LYS A 784 -65.31 -46.96 12.48
N THR A 785 -65.81 -47.44 13.62
CA THR A 785 -67.12 -47.02 14.15
C THR A 785 -67.03 -45.71 14.95
N ARG A 786 -65.87 -45.40 15.55
CA ARG A 786 -65.64 -44.16 16.32
C ARG A 786 -65.25 -42.97 15.44
N ALA A 787 -64.43 -43.20 14.41
CA ALA A 787 -63.94 -42.15 13.51
C ALA A 787 -65.02 -41.51 12.61
N MET A 788 -66.14 -42.20 12.32
CA MET A 788 -67.21 -41.63 11.49
C MET A 788 -68.04 -40.56 12.20
N SER A 789 -68.15 -40.61 13.54
CA SER A 789 -68.92 -39.62 14.31
C SER A 789 -68.08 -38.40 14.74
N GLU A 790 -66.75 -38.55 14.83
CA GLU A 790 -65.81 -37.48 15.21
C GLU A 790 -65.32 -36.67 14.00
N ALA A 791 -65.52 -37.14 12.76
CA ALA A 791 -65.04 -36.46 11.54
C ALA A 791 -65.92 -35.29 11.05
N ILE A 792 -67.11 -35.06 11.63
CA ILE A 792 -67.96 -33.92 11.26
C ILE A 792 -67.49 -32.71 12.07
N HIS A 793 -66.77 -31.81 11.40
CA HIS A 793 -66.19 -30.59 11.99
C HIS A 793 -67.23 -29.46 12.19
N ASP A 794 -68.45 -29.64 11.67
CA ASP A 794 -69.56 -28.72 11.91
C ASP A 794 -70.28 -29.09 13.21
N GLY A 795 -70.79 -28.09 13.93
CA GLY A 795 -71.63 -28.31 15.10
C GLY A 795 -72.90 -29.06 14.69
N LEU A 796 -73.03 -30.32 15.12
CA LEU A 796 -74.16 -31.17 14.82
C LEU A 796 -75.07 -31.23 16.04
N VAL A 797 -76.28 -30.70 15.90
CA VAL A 797 -77.28 -30.62 16.96
C VAL A 797 -78.53 -31.36 16.50
N MET A 798 -78.98 -32.34 17.28
CA MET A 798 -80.28 -32.99 17.05
C MET A 798 -81.27 -32.54 18.11
N ILE A 799 -82.50 -32.23 17.70
CA ILE A 799 -83.60 -31.85 18.60
C ILE A 799 -84.84 -32.72 18.38
N ASP A 800 -85.65 -32.87 19.42
CA ASP A 800 -86.99 -33.45 19.34
C ASP A 800 -88.06 -32.42 18.91
N ASP A 801 -89.32 -32.88 18.84
CA ASP A 801 -90.51 -32.10 18.51
C ASP A 801 -90.76 -30.90 19.46
N LYS A 802 -90.10 -30.88 20.61
CA LYS A 802 -90.18 -29.83 21.65
C LYS A 802 -88.92 -28.98 21.73
N ALA A 803 -88.06 -29.02 20.71
CA ALA A 803 -86.76 -28.34 20.63
C ALA A 803 -85.76 -28.71 21.72
N ARG A 804 -85.92 -29.86 22.38
CA ARG A 804 -84.93 -30.33 23.36
C ARG A 804 -83.78 -31.01 22.65
N VAL A 805 -82.56 -30.65 23.03
CA VAL A 805 -81.34 -31.22 22.46
C VAL A 805 -81.24 -32.70 22.82
N MET A 806 -81.28 -33.56 21.81
CA MET A 806 -81.15 -35.02 21.89
C MET A 806 -79.75 -35.50 21.53
N TYR A 807 -78.99 -34.70 20.79
CA TYR A 807 -77.61 -34.99 20.42
C TYR A 807 -76.83 -33.70 20.27
N TRP A 808 -75.61 -33.70 20.79
CA TRP A 808 -74.68 -32.57 20.78
C TRP A 808 -73.27 -33.14 20.56
N ASN A 809 -72.72 -32.96 19.36
CA ASN A 809 -71.37 -33.47 19.06
C ASN A 809 -70.27 -32.59 19.67
N HIS A 810 -69.05 -33.12 19.69
CA HIS A 810 -67.90 -32.39 20.23
C HIS A 810 -67.66 -31.04 19.53
N ALA A 811 -67.83 -30.97 18.21
CA ALA A 811 -67.70 -29.70 17.47
C ALA A 811 -68.72 -28.65 17.94
N ALA A 812 -69.93 -29.03 18.36
CA ALA A 812 -70.90 -28.10 18.94
C ALA A 812 -70.49 -27.65 20.36
N GLU A 813 -69.79 -28.49 21.13
CA GLU A 813 -69.22 -28.09 22.43
C GLU A 813 -68.16 -26.99 22.26
N GLU A 814 -67.26 -27.17 21.30
CA GLU A 814 -66.20 -26.21 20.98
C GLU A 814 -66.74 -24.92 20.34
N LEU A 815 -67.74 -25.03 19.47
CA LEU A 815 -68.28 -23.89 18.73
C LEU A 815 -69.04 -22.90 19.65
N PHE A 816 -69.81 -23.42 20.61
CA PHE A 816 -70.67 -22.61 21.50
C PHE A 816 -70.12 -22.44 22.91
N ASP A 817 -69.03 -23.14 23.25
CA ASP A 817 -68.46 -23.22 24.61
C ASP A 817 -69.45 -23.76 25.66
N ILE A 818 -70.38 -24.64 25.24
CA ILE A 818 -71.39 -25.30 26.08
C ILE A 818 -71.14 -26.81 26.04
N PRO A 819 -70.76 -27.46 27.16
CA PRO A 819 -70.54 -28.90 27.18
C PRO A 819 -71.87 -29.65 26.95
N ALA A 820 -71.80 -30.81 26.29
CA ALA A 820 -72.97 -31.63 25.93
C ALA A 820 -73.80 -31.97 27.17
N GLN A 821 -73.15 -32.24 28.31
CA GLN A 821 -73.84 -32.52 29.58
C GLN A 821 -74.78 -31.38 30.02
N GLU A 822 -74.44 -30.13 29.69
CA GLU A 822 -75.25 -28.93 29.98
C GLU A 822 -76.29 -28.67 28.90
N ALA A 823 -76.01 -29.03 27.64
CA ALA A 823 -76.92 -28.80 26.51
C ALA A 823 -78.05 -29.83 26.41
N MET A 824 -77.77 -31.11 26.71
CA MET A 824 -78.70 -32.23 26.53
C MET A 824 -79.99 -32.06 27.34
N GLY A 825 -81.14 -32.27 26.68
CA GLY A 825 -82.48 -32.12 27.26
C GLY A 825 -82.96 -30.68 27.44
N ARG A 826 -82.11 -29.66 27.23
CA ARG A 826 -82.50 -28.24 27.30
C ARG A 826 -83.04 -27.75 25.96
N ASP A 827 -83.81 -26.66 26.02
CA ASP A 827 -84.31 -25.98 24.83
C ASP A 827 -83.17 -25.35 24.03
N MET A 828 -83.04 -25.74 22.76
CA MET A 828 -81.96 -25.31 21.87
C MET A 828 -81.89 -23.79 21.68
N HIS A 829 -83.03 -23.12 21.51
CA HIS A 829 -83.07 -21.67 21.28
C HIS A 829 -82.63 -20.85 22.51
N SER A 830 -82.77 -21.42 23.71
CA SER A 830 -82.28 -20.79 24.94
C SER A 830 -80.76 -20.78 25.06
N LEU A 831 -80.07 -21.74 24.42
CA LEU A 831 -78.63 -21.99 24.58
C LEU A 831 -77.76 -21.03 23.76
N PHE A 832 -78.01 -20.87 22.46
CA PHE A 832 -77.11 -20.12 21.56
C PHE A 832 -77.82 -19.18 20.56
N ALA A 833 -79.16 -19.10 20.56
CA ALA A 833 -79.86 -18.15 19.70
C ALA A 833 -80.01 -16.77 20.39
N PRO A 834 -79.70 -15.65 19.69
CA PRO A 834 -79.97 -14.29 20.18
C PRO A 834 -81.43 -14.07 20.61
N LYS A 835 -81.64 -13.30 21.69
CA LYS A 835 -82.97 -13.10 22.30
C LYS A 835 -84.01 -12.57 21.32
N GLU A 836 -83.59 -11.76 20.35
CA GLU A 836 -84.41 -11.15 19.32
C GLU A 836 -84.96 -12.19 18.31
N LEU A 837 -84.28 -13.32 18.15
CA LEU A 837 -84.64 -14.39 17.21
C LEU A 837 -85.49 -15.50 17.87
N ARG A 838 -85.52 -15.59 19.21
CA ARG A 838 -86.26 -16.62 19.96
C ARG A 838 -87.78 -16.55 19.76
N GLY A 839 -88.34 -15.35 19.61
CA GLY A 839 -89.79 -15.15 19.40
C GLY A 839 -90.30 -15.72 18.07
N ARG A 840 -89.55 -15.55 16.99
CA ARG A 840 -89.90 -16.10 15.65
C ARG A 840 -89.67 -17.61 15.55
N ALA A 841 -88.81 -18.16 16.43
CA ALA A 841 -88.50 -19.58 16.46
C ALA A 841 -89.64 -20.44 17.04
N GLY A 842 -90.37 -19.94 18.05
CA GLY A 842 -91.48 -20.67 18.68
C GLY A 842 -92.64 -21.00 17.73
N ASP A 843 -92.99 -20.10 16.81
CA ASP A 843 -94.05 -20.33 15.81
C ASP A 843 -93.61 -21.33 14.72
N GLY A 844 -92.32 -21.32 14.37
CA GLY A 844 -91.72 -22.30 13.47
C GLY A 844 -91.65 -23.70 14.07
N LEU A 845 -91.43 -23.80 15.39
CA LEU A 845 -91.31 -25.06 16.12
C LEU A 845 -92.66 -25.79 16.25
N LYS A 846 -93.76 -25.06 16.52
CA LYS A 846 -95.11 -25.67 16.52
C LYS A 846 -95.48 -26.29 15.17
N ARG A 847 -95.17 -25.58 14.07
CA ARG A 847 -95.38 -26.08 12.71
C ARG A 847 -94.49 -27.29 12.39
N PHE A 848 -93.26 -27.29 12.90
CA PHE A 848 -92.33 -28.41 12.76
C PHE A 848 -92.84 -29.67 13.48
N ALA A 849 -93.35 -29.56 14.71
CA ALA A 849 -93.88 -30.69 15.47
C ALA A 849 -95.07 -31.37 14.77
N GLU A 850 -95.92 -30.61 14.08
CA GLU A 850 -97.11 -31.15 13.39
C GLU A 850 -96.83 -31.65 11.97
N THR A 851 -95.85 -31.08 11.26
CA THR A 851 -95.71 -31.28 9.80
C THR A 851 -94.31 -31.63 9.31
N GLY A 852 -93.30 -31.63 10.20
CA GLY A 852 -91.90 -31.81 9.83
C GLY A 852 -91.28 -30.66 9.00
N LYS A 853 -92.02 -29.57 8.77
CA LYS A 853 -91.58 -28.42 7.95
C LYS A 853 -91.42 -27.15 8.78
N GLY A 854 -90.33 -26.42 8.56
CA GLY A 854 -90.03 -25.13 9.20
C GLY A 854 -89.32 -24.15 8.26
N PRO A 855 -89.22 -22.86 8.62
CA PRO A 855 -88.68 -21.82 7.76
C PRO A 855 -87.19 -21.99 7.40
N VAL A 856 -86.45 -22.74 8.23
CA VAL A 856 -85.01 -23.03 8.07
C VAL A 856 -84.78 -24.48 7.58
N VAL A 857 -85.83 -25.32 7.54
CA VAL A 857 -85.71 -26.72 7.13
C VAL A 857 -85.54 -26.81 5.60
N GLY A 858 -84.45 -27.45 5.16
CA GLY A 858 -84.12 -27.62 3.75
C GLY A 858 -83.48 -26.40 3.07
N ARG A 859 -83.01 -25.41 3.84
CA ARG A 859 -82.28 -24.23 3.32
C ARG A 859 -81.00 -24.00 4.13
N LEU A 860 -79.95 -23.54 3.46
CA LEU A 860 -78.77 -22.97 4.10
C LEU A 860 -79.02 -21.48 4.36
N GLN A 861 -78.74 -21.00 5.56
CA GLN A 861 -78.89 -19.58 5.90
C GLN A 861 -77.75 -19.11 6.79
N GLU A 862 -77.21 -17.92 6.49
CA GLU A 862 -76.28 -17.22 7.36
C GLU A 862 -77.06 -16.47 8.46
N LEU A 863 -76.70 -16.73 9.72
CA LEU A 863 -77.33 -16.22 10.93
C LEU A 863 -76.26 -15.83 11.95
N GLU A 864 -76.65 -15.12 13.00
CA GLU A 864 -75.78 -14.86 14.15
C GLU A 864 -76.11 -15.82 15.29
N ALA A 865 -75.06 -16.42 15.87
CA ALA A 865 -75.17 -17.23 17.08
C ALA A 865 -74.40 -16.58 18.23
N LEU A 866 -74.73 -17.03 19.45
CA LEU A 866 -74.09 -16.61 20.69
C LEU A 866 -73.27 -17.75 21.28
N LYS A 867 -72.05 -17.43 21.73
CA LYS A 867 -71.27 -18.27 22.64
C LYS A 867 -71.79 -18.17 24.08
N LYS A 868 -71.36 -19.08 24.96
CA LYS A 868 -71.72 -19.08 26.40
C LYS A 868 -71.43 -17.76 27.12
N ASP A 869 -70.40 -17.02 26.70
CA ASP A 869 -70.03 -15.71 27.24
C ASP A 869 -70.86 -14.53 26.71
N GLY A 870 -71.73 -14.77 25.72
CA GLY A 870 -72.56 -13.76 25.07
C GLY A 870 -71.96 -13.14 23.80
N THR A 871 -70.78 -13.58 23.34
CA THR A 871 -70.15 -13.11 22.10
C THR A 871 -70.94 -13.53 20.87
N ARG A 872 -71.22 -12.57 19.97
CA ARG A 872 -71.89 -12.81 18.68
C ARG A 872 -70.87 -13.17 17.60
N PHE A 873 -71.17 -14.19 16.79
CA PHE A 873 -70.36 -14.57 15.63
C PHE A 873 -71.24 -15.08 14.48
N PRO A 874 -70.83 -14.88 13.22
CA PRO A 874 -71.62 -15.29 12.06
C PRO A 874 -71.48 -16.79 11.80
N VAL A 875 -72.62 -17.46 11.65
CA VAL A 875 -72.70 -18.89 11.37
C VAL A 875 -73.58 -19.18 10.16
N GLU A 876 -73.21 -20.18 9.38
CA GLU A 876 -74.05 -20.78 8.35
C GLU A 876 -74.76 -22.01 8.95
N VAL A 877 -76.09 -22.03 8.89
CA VAL A 877 -76.94 -23.08 9.48
C VAL A 877 -77.71 -23.81 8.38
N GLY A 878 -77.65 -25.15 8.39
CA GLY A 878 -78.49 -26.02 7.57
C GLY A 878 -79.28 -27.01 8.45
N VAL A 879 -80.59 -27.12 8.25
CA VAL A 879 -81.47 -27.99 9.06
C VAL A 879 -82.21 -29.01 8.20
N SER A 880 -82.19 -30.29 8.60
CA SER A 880 -82.95 -31.39 8.00
C SER A 880 -83.85 -32.06 9.03
N ALA A 881 -85.04 -32.49 8.62
CA ALA A 881 -86.04 -33.11 9.47
C ALA A 881 -86.32 -34.56 9.06
N PHE A 882 -86.59 -35.44 10.02
CA PHE A 882 -87.00 -36.83 9.78
C PHE A 882 -87.94 -37.32 10.90
N GLN A 883 -88.81 -38.28 10.59
CA GLN A 883 -89.79 -38.82 11.53
C GLN A 883 -89.39 -40.22 12.00
N VAL A 884 -89.53 -40.51 13.30
CA VAL A 884 -89.27 -41.84 13.89
C VAL A 884 -90.46 -42.20 14.77
N GLY A 885 -91.22 -43.22 14.37
CA GLY A 885 -92.53 -43.49 14.98
C GLY A 885 -93.52 -42.37 14.64
N ASP A 886 -94.26 -41.89 15.64
CA ASP A 886 -95.20 -40.76 15.48
C ASP A 886 -94.53 -39.38 15.68
N ASP A 887 -93.29 -39.33 16.17
CA ASP A 887 -92.60 -38.08 16.56
C ASP A 887 -91.60 -37.58 15.49
N TRP A 888 -91.49 -36.25 15.36
CA TRP A 888 -90.57 -35.57 14.44
C TRP A 888 -89.26 -35.13 15.12
N TYR A 889 -88.15 -35.32 14.41
CA TYR A 889 -86.80 -34.94 14.84
C TYR A 889 -86.11 -34.06 13.80
N ALA A 890 -85.25 -33.14 14.24
CA ALA A 890 -84.46 -32.28 13.37
C ALA A 890 -82.97 -32.37 13.70
N VAL A 891 -82.15 -32.46 12.67
CA VAL A 891 -80.69 -32.35 12.73
C VAL A 891 -80.28 -31.04 12.06
N GLY A 892 -79.56 -30.20 12.81
CA GLY A 892 -78.92 -28.99 12.32
C GLY A 892 -77.40 -29.16 12.25
N THR A 893 -76.81 -28.71 11.14
CA THR A 893 -75.36 -28.48 11.01
C THR A 893 -75.09 -26.99 11.08
N ILE A 894 -74.10 -26.58 11.88
CA ILE A 894 -73.75 -25.17 12.10
C ILE A 894 -72.25 -24.98 11.87
N ARG A 895 -71.90 -24.03 11.00
CA ARG A 895 -70.51 -23.73 10.59
C ARG A 895 -70.17 -22.25 10.80
N ASP A 896 -69.02 -21.95 11.39
CA ASP A 896 -68.48 -20.57 11.48
C ASP A 896 -67.93 -20.11 10.11
N ILE A 897 -68.29 -18.90 9.67
CA ILE A 897 -67.86 -18.33 8.37
C ILE A 897 -66.88 -17.14 8.51
N THR A 898 -66.31 -16.91 9.70
CA THR A 898 -65.41 -15.78 9.98
C THR A 898 -64.15 -15.74 9.09
N GLU A 899 -63.56 -16.90 8.80
CA GLU A 899 -62.35 -17.01 7.94
C GLU A 899 -62.63 -16.70 6.46
N ARG A 900 -63.81 -17.07 5.97
CA ARG A 900 -64.19 -16.89 4.55
C ARG A 900 -64.25 -15.41 4.16
N ASN A 901 -64.75 -14.55 5.04
CA ASN A 901 -64.81 -13.10 4.79
C ASN A 901 -63.41 -12.45 4.80
N LYS A 902 -62.47 -12.92 5.63
CA LYS A 902 -61.07 -12.45 5.64
C LYS A 902 -60.29 -12.86 4.38
N ALA A 903 -60.62 -14.01 3.79
CA ALA A 903 -59.97 -14.47 2.55
C ALA A 903 -60.28 -13.53 1.35
N GLN A 904 -61.47 -12.92 1.32
CA GLN A 904 -61.91 -12.07 0.22
C GLN A 904 -61.19 -10.71 0.18
N GLU A 905 -60.88 -10.13 1.34
CA GLU A 905 -60.06 -8.92 1.44
C GLU A 905 -58.59 -9.19 1.06
N THR A 906 -58.08 -10.39 1.38
CA THR A 906 -56.71 -10.81 1.08
C THR A 906 -56.43 -10.87 -0.43
N VAL A 907 -57.38 -11.33 -1.24
CA VAL A 907 -57.24 -11.41 -2.70
C VAL A 907 -57.05 -10.01 -3.34
N GLN A 908 -57.75 -9.00 -2.84
CA GLN A 908 -57.64 -7.63 -3.36
C GLN A 908 -56.29 -6.99 -3.00
N LYS A 909 -55.76 -7.32 -1.81
CA LYS A 909 -54.44 -6.89 -1.36
C LYS A 909 -53.31 -7.48 -2.22
N ILE A 910 -53.35 -8.80 -2.46
CA ILE A 910 -52.36 -9.50 -3.29
C ILE A 910 -52.32 -8.93 -4.72
N ARG A 911 -53.47 -8.57 -5.30
CA ARG A 911 -53.52 -7.99 -6.66
C ARG A 911 -52.78 -6.65 -6.75
N THR A 912 -52.86 -5.83 -5.71
CA THR A 912 -52.15 -4.53 -5.64
C THR A 912 -50.65 -4.75 -5.45
N GLU A 913 -50.27 -5.68 -4.59
CA GLU A 913 -48.87 -6.06 -4.36
C GLU A 913 -48.21 -6.61 -5.63
N LEU A 914 -48.88 -7.49 -6.39
CA LEU A 914 -48.35 -8.03 -7.65
C LEU A 914 -48.11 -6.97 -8.72
N GLN A 915 -48.96 -5.93 -8.80
CA GLN A 915 -48.77 -4.83 -9.74
C GLN A 915 -47.54 -3.99 -9.36
N GLN A 916 -47.33 -3.73 -8.07
CA GLN A 916 -46.15 -3.01 -7.58
C GLN A 916 -44.85 -3.80 -7.80
N ILE A 917 -44.88 -5.12 -7.62
CA ILE A 917 -43.73 -5.99 -7.91
C ILE A 917 -43.38 -5.94 -9.41
N PHE A 918 -44.40 -5.97 -10.28
CA PHE A 918 -44.19 -5.89 -11.73
C PHE A 918 -43.55 -4.56 -12.15
N ASP A 919 -44.06 -3.43 -11.65
CA ASP A 919 -43.62 -2.09 -12.04
C ASP A 919 -42.25 -1.70 -11.45
N ASN A 920 -41.91 -2.19 -10.25
CA ASN A 920 -40.64 -1.90 -9.56
C ASN A 920 -39.55 -2.98 -9.75
N ALA A 921 -39.77 -3.98 -10.59
CA ALA A 921 -38.75 -5.00 -10.83
C ALA A 921 -37.50 -4.38 -11.49
N HIS A 922 -36.31 -4.73 -10.98
CA HIS A 922 -35.03 -4.28 -11.55
C HIS A 922 -34.64 -4.94 -12.87
N VAL A 923 -35.45 -5.90 -13.33
CA VAL A 923 -35.36 -6.54 -14.65
C VAL A 923 -36.52 -6.10 -15.53
N GLY A 924 -36.29 -5.98 -16.84
CA GLY A 924 -37.37 -5.76 -17.78
C GLY A 924 -38.22 -7.02 -17.90
N ILE A 925 -39.53 -6.91 -17.70
CA ILE A 925 -40.49 -8.00 -17.90
C ILE A 925 -41.42 -7.57 -19.02
N LEU A 926 -41.49 -8.38 -20.08
CA LEU A 926 -42.36 -8.15 -21.23
C LEU A 926 -43.10 -9.41 -21.62
N PHE A 927 -44.34 -9.24 -22.05
CA PHE A 927 -45.21 -10.30 -22.49
C PHE A 927 -45.48 -10.13 -23.98
N LEU A 928 -45.27 -11.21 -24.73
CA LEU A 928 -45.47 -11.26 -26.17
C LEU A 928 -46.72 -12.05 -26.52
N LYS A 929 -47.44 -11.61 -27.55
CA LYS A 929 -48.60 -12.33 -28.14
C LYS A 929 -48.64 -12.11 -29.65
N GLY A 930 -49.22 -13.05 -30.41
CA GLY A 930 -49.54 -12.87 -31.84
C GLY A 930 -48.36 -12.48 -32.72
N GLY A 931 -47.33 -13.33 -32.79
CA GLY A 931 -46.15 -13.10 -33.63
C GLY A 931 -45.12 -12.15 -33.02
N ARG A 932 -44.73 -12.39 -31.76
CA ARG A 932 -43.67 -11.65 -31.04
C ARG A 932 -43.91 -10.14 -30.91
N ARG A 933 -45.18 -9.75 -30.70
CA ARG A 933 -45.56 -8.36 -30.39
C ARG A 933 -45.76 -8.17 -28.89
N ILE A 934 -45.24 -7.08 -28.36
CA ILE A 934 -45.35 -6.75 -26.93
C ILE A 934 -46.80 -6.36 -26.64
N TYR A 935 -47.50 -7.07 -25.75
CA TYR A 935 -48.84 -6.67 -25.31
C TYR A 935 -48.84 -6.05 -23.90
N ARG A 936 -47.80 -6.32 -23.11
CA ARG A 936 -47.60 -5.74 -21.79
C ARG A 936 -46.13 -5.77 -21.41
N CYS A 937 -45.62 -4.71 -20.82
CA CYS A 937 -44.28 -4.69 -20.23
C CYS A 937 -44.22 -3.77 -19.01
N ASN A 938 -43.20 -3.92 -18.18
CA ASN A 938 -42.97 -3.06 -17.03
C ASN A 938 -42.08 -1.84 -17.38
N THR A 939 -41.99 -0.89 -16.46
CA THR A 939 -41.17 0.34 -16.58
C THR A 939 -39.73 0.03 -16.96
N LYS A 940 -39.13 -1.00 -16.33
CA LYS A 940 -37.74 -1.35 -16.58
C LYS A 940 -37.45 -1.79 -18.01
N THR A 941 -38.40 -2.42 -18.68
CA THR A 941 -38.27 -2.77 -20.11
C THR A 941 -38.12 -1.52 -20.98
N ALA A 942 -38.86 -0.46 -20.68
CA ALA A 942 -38.77 0.81 -21.39
C ALA A 942 -37.40 1.47 -21.18
N GLU A 943 -36.90 1.50 -19.95
CA GLU A 943 -35.57 2.03 -19.62
C GLU A 943 -34.44 1.31 -20.38
N ILE A 944 -34.42 -0.03 -20.35
CA ILE A 944 -33.39 -0.86 -21.00
C ILE A 944 -33.33 -0.58 -22.51
N LEU A 945 -34.48 -0.42 -23.15
CA LEU A 945 -34.61 -0.19 -24.59
C LEU A 945 -34.52 1.30 -24.98
N GLY A 946 -34.47 2.22 -24.01
CA GLY A 946 -34.35 3.66 -24.24
C GLY A 946 -35.67 4.37 -24.63
N TYR A 947 -36.80 3.93 -24.07
CA TYR A 947 -38.13 4.52 -24.26
C TYR A 947 -38.64 5.16 -22.97
N ASP A 948 -39.45 6.21 -23.11
CA ASP A 948 -39.90 7.03 -21.97
C ASP A 948 -41.03 6.35 -21.18
N SER A 949 -41.82 5.47 -21.80
CA SER A 949 -42.90 4.76 -21.12
C SER A 949 -43.16 3.36 -21.68
N PRO A 950 -43.60 2.39 -20.84
CA PRO A 950 -44.05 1.07 -21.29
C PRO A 950 -45.19 1.13 -22.30
N ARG A 951 -46.01 2.18 -22.27
CA ARG A 951 -47.15 2.36 -23.17
C ARG A 951 -46.73 2.49 -24.63
N GLU A 952 -45.56 3.07 -24.89
CA GLU A 952 -45.03 3.20 -26.24
C GLU A 952 -44.60 1.86 -26.83
N LEU A 953 -44.17 0.92 -25.98
CA LEU A 953 -43.73 -0.40 -26.41
C LEU A 953 -44.89 -1.34 -26.74
N VAL A 954 -46.10 -1.07 -26.23
CA VAL A 954 -47.28 -1.90 -26.49
C VAL A 954 -47.61 -1.90 -27.99
N ALA A 955 -47.87 -3.10 -28.52
CA ALA A 955 -48.08 -3.44 -29.92
C ALA A 955 -46.86 -3.34 -30.86
N MET A 956 -45.68 -2.94 -30.36
CA MET A 956 -44.44 -3.01 -31.14
C MET A 956 -44.00 -4.47 -31.34
N GLY A 957 -43.44 -4.76 -32.52
CA GLY A 957 -42.82 -6.05 -32.83
C GLY A 957 -41.37 -6.12 -32.35
N MET A 958 -40.93 -7.32 -31.97
CA MET A 958 -39.56 -7.55 -31.50
C MET A 958 -38.48 -7.35 -32.59
N ASP A 959 -38.86 -7.30 -33.86
CA ASP A 959 -37.98 -7.05 -35.02
C ASP A 959 -37.22 -5.72 -34.90
N ARG A 960 -37.84 -4.70 -34.28
CA ARG A 960 -37.24 -3.36 -34.14
C ARG A 960 -36.11 -3.28 -33.14
N PHE A 961 -36.02 -4.23 -32.23
CA PHE A 961 -35.02 -4.24 -31.16
C PHE A 961 -33.84 -5.16 -31.46
N HIS A 962 -33.86 -5.93 -32.55
CA HIS A 962 -32.71 -6.71 -32.99
C HIS A 962 -31.78 -5.83 -33.85
N LEU A 963 -30.47 -6.11 -33.82
CA LEU A 963 -29.48 -5.31 -34.57
C LEU A 963 -29.66 -5.44 -36.08
N THR A 964 -29.97 -6.66 -36.55
CA THR A 964 -30.24 -6.97 -37.96
C THR A 964 -31.50 -7.84 -38.12
N GLU A 965 -32.06 -7.87 -39.34
CA GLU A 965 -33.20 -8.73 -39.67
C GLU A 965 -32.82 -10.23 -39.61
N ASP A 966 -31.55 -10.56 -39.89
CA ASP A 966 -31.02 -11.92 -39.79
C ASP A 966 -30.92 -12.36 -38.32
N ASP A 967 -30.53 -11.48 -37.40
CA ASP A 967 -30.51 -11.76 -35.96
C ASP A 967 -31.92 -12.06 -35.43
N PHE A 968 -32.93 -11.32 -35.91
CA PHE A 968 -34.33 -11.55 -35.54
C PHE A 968 -34.85 -12.91 -36.01
N LYS A 969 -34.52 -13.30 -37.24
CA LYS A 969 -34.87 -14.63 -37.81
C LYS A 969 -34.14 -15.75 -37.09
N ALA A 970 -32.84 -15.61 -36.83
CA ALA A 970 -32.06 -16.61 -36.10
C ALA A 970 -32.57 -16.80 -34.66
N PHE A 971 -32.96 -15.71 -33.98
CA PHE A 971 -33.63 -15.78 -32.68
C PHE A 971 -35.01 -16.46 -32.78
N GLY A 972 -35.73 -16.20 -33.89
CA GLY A 972 -36.88 -16.98 -34.41
C GLY A 972 -36.72 -18.48 -34.25
N ASP A 973 -35.93 -18.99 -35.16
CA ASP A 973 -35.78 -20.40 -35.45
C ASP A 973 -35.21 -21.18 -34.26
N THR A 974 -34.36 -20.52 -33.46
CA THR A 974 -33.67 -21.18 -32.33
C THR A 974 -34.56 -21.36 -31.12
N TYR A 975 -35.38 -20.36 -30.76
CA TYR A 975 -36.05 -20.33 -29.45
C TYR A 975 -37.55 -20.64 -29.53
N ASP A 976 -38.24 -20.32 -30.63
CA ASP A 976 -39.69 -20.59 -30.73
C ASP A 976 -39.98 -22.10 -30.69
N ALA A 977 -39.15 -22.92 -31.32
CA ALA A 977 -39.29 -24.38 -31.33
C ALA A 977 -39.10 -25.02 -29.94
N ARG A 978 -38.32 -24.37 -29.05
CA ARG A 978 -38.07 -24.84 -27.68
C ARG A 978 -39.20 -24.39 -26.75
N LEU A 979 -39.67 -23.16 -26.90
CA LEU A 979 -40.84 -22.65 -26.18
C LEU A 979 -42.11 -23.45 -26.50
N ALA A 980 -42.30 -23.84 -27.76
CA ALA A 980 -43.41 -24.70 -28.19
C ALA A 980 -43.36 -26.13 -27.60
N LYS A 981 -42.22 -26.54 -27.02
CA LYS A 981 -42.08 -27.78 -26.24
C LYS A 981 -42.29 -27.58 -24.74
N GLY A 982 -42.62 -26.36 -24.30
CA GLY A 982 -42.75 -26.00 -22.88
C GLY A 982 -41.42 -25.77 -22.17
N GLU A 983 -40.30 -25.70 -22.90
CA GLU A 983 -38.99 -25.45 -22.31
C GLU A 983 -38.84 -23.97 -21.92
N GLN A 984 -38.19 -23.73 -20.79
CA GLN A 984 -37.67 -22.40 -20.47
C GLN A 984 -36.40 -22.16 -21.28
N VAL A 985 -36.35 -21.03 -21.99
CA VAL A 985 -35.21 -20.65 -22.81
C VAL A 985 -34.40 -19.56 -22.12
N HIS A 986 -33.09 -19.56 -22.38
CA HIS A 986 -32.16 -18.54 -21.93
C HIS A 986 -31.19 -18.19 -23.05
N ALA A 987 -30.90 -16.91 -23.23
CA ALA A 987 -30.01 -16.40 -24.25
C ALA A 987 -29.30 -15.12 -23.77
N GLU A 988 -28.05 -14.93 -24.17
CA GLU A 988 -27.35 -13.65 -24.05
C GLU A 988 -27.07 -13.14 -25.47
N TYR A 989 -27.63 -11.99 -25.85
CA TYR A 989 -27.38 -11.38 -27.16
C TYR A 989 -27.60 -9.87 -27.12
N GLN A 990 -27.12 -9.17 -28.14
CA GLN A 990 -27.25 -7.72 -28.20
C GLN A 990 -28.60 -7.28 -28.78
N LEU A 991 -29.26 -6.38 -28.07
CA LEU A 991 -30.39 -5.61 -28.61
C LEU A 991 -29.95 -4.22 -29.04
N LYS A 992 -30.82 -3.58 -29.82
CA LYS A 992 -30.73 -2.22 -30.30
C LYS A 992 -31.66 -1.32 -29.48
N ARG A 993 -31.10 -0.27 -28.87
CA ARG A 993 -31.86 0.80 -28.20
C ARG A 993 -32.51 1.75 -29.22
N ARG A 994 -33.42 2.61 -28.76
CA ARG A 994 -34.09 3.65 -29.58
C ARG A 994 -33.11 4.57 -30.33
N ASP A 995 -31.95 4.87 -29.74
CA ASP A 995 -30.90 5.72 -30.30
C ASP A 995 -29.97 5.00 -31.30
N GLY A 996 -30.15 3.69 -31.49
CA GLY A 996 -29.35 2.85 -32.37
C GLY A 996 -28.13 2.19 -31.72
N THR A 997 -27.86 2.42 -30.44
CA THR A 997 -26.75 1.78 -29.71
C THR A 997 -27.07 0.31 -29.37
N GLY A 998 -26.03 -0.53 -29.37
CA GLY A 998 -26.12 -1.93 -28.97
C GLY A 998 -26.00 -2.09 -27.46
N ILE A 999 -26.89 -2.89 -26.85
CA ILE A 999 -26.88 -3.22 -25.42
C ILE A 999 -26.82 -4.75 -25.24
N TRP A 1000 -25.92 -5.24 -24.39
CA TRP A 1000 -25.86 -6.66 -24.07
C TRP A 1000 -26.94 -7.02 -23.07
N CYS A 1001 -27.86 -7.89 -23.48
CA CYS A 1001 -28.95 -8.30 -22.63
C CYS A 1001 -28.98 -9.82 -22.44
N SER A 1002 -29.34 -10.23 -21.23
CA SER A 1002 -29.70 -11.61 -20.92
C SER A 1002 -31.22 -11.74 -20.99
N PHE A 1003 -31.71 -12.72 -21.74
CA PHE A 1003 -33.12 -13.00 -21.98
C PHE A 1003 -33.47 -14.37 -21.41
N SER A 1004 -34.53 -14.46 -20.62
CA SER A 1004 -35.16 -15.73 -20.30
C SER A 1004 -36.63 -15.71 -20.67
N GLY A 1005 -37.07 -16.71 -21.41
CA GLY A 1005 -38.42 -16.81 -21.94
C GLY A 1005 -39.12 -18.09 -21.49
N LYS A 1006 -40.42 -18.02 -21.23
CA LYS A 1006 -41.29 -19.20 -21.03
C LYS A 1006 -42.69 -18.94 -21.58
N ALA A 1007 -43.31 -19.95 -22.17
CA ALA A 1007 -44.72 -19.89 -22.54
C ALA A 1007 -45.60 -19.66 -21.28
N LEU A 1008 -46.63 -18.82 -21.40
CA LEU A 1008 -47.57 -18.57 -20.30
C LEU A 1008 -48.51 -19.76 -20.07
N ASP A 1009 -48.83 -20.48 -21.14
CA ASP A 1009 -49.61 -21.71 -21.03
C ASP A 1009 -48.76 -22.83 -20.41
N THR A 1010 -49.37 -23.52 -19.45
CA THR A 1010 -48.76 -24.65 -18.72
C THR A 1010 -49.18 -26.00 -19.29
N ALA A 1011 -50.08 -26.04 -20.28
CA ALA A 1011 -50.40 -27.24 -21.02
C ALA A 1011 -49.19 -27.77 -21.82
N MET A 1012 -49.21 -29.05 -22.18
CA MET A 1012 -48.13 -29.69 -22.93
C MET A 1012 -48.69 -30.40 -24.18
N PRO A 1013 -48.42 -29.90 -25.40
CA PRO A 1013 -47.63 -28.70 -25.72
C PRO A 1013 -48.37 -27.38 -25.37
N PRO A 1014 -47.64 -26.32 -24.99
CA PRO A 1014 -48.25 -25.04 -24.64
C PRO A 1014 -48.83 -24.31 -25.85
N ASP A 1015 -50.01 -23.72 -25.67
CA ASP A 1015 -50.61 -22.81 -26.64
C ASP A 1015 -49.84 -21.48 -26.68
N MET A 1016 -49.06 -21.31 -27.73
CA MET A 1016 -48.24 -20.11 -27.95
C MET A 1016 -49.09 -18.86 -28.21
N ASP A 1017 -50.37 -19.00 -28.57
CA ASP A 1017 -51.28 -17.87 -28.73
C ASP A 1017 -51.72 -17.28 -27.38
N GLN A 1018 -51.59 -18.02 -26.27
CA GLN A 1018 -51.77 -17.47 -24.91
C GLN A 1018 -50.66 -16.48 -24.51
N GLY A 1019 -49.52 -16.54 -25.22
CA GLY A 1019 -48.42 -15.60 -25.09
C GLY A 1019 -47.21 -16.15 -24.35
N VAL A 1020 -46.11 -15.40 -24.41
CA VAL A 1020 -44.80 -15.77 -23.85
C VAL A 1020 -44.33 -14.65 -22.92
N ILE A 1021 -43.90 -15.00 -21.71
CA ILE A 1021 -43.23 -14.05 -20.82
C ILE A 1021 -41.72 -14.08 -21.08
N TRP A 1022 -41.14 -12.90 -21.22
CA TRP A 1022 -39.70 -12.69 -21.35
C TRP A 1022 -39.22 -11.77 -20.23
N VAL A 1023 -38.15 -12.19 -19.57
CA VAL A 1023 -37.38 -11.39 -18.63
C VAL A 1023 -36.08 -10.99 -19.29
N ILE A 1024 -35.77 -9.69 -19.24
CA ILE A 1024 -34.63 -9.06 -19.90
C ILE A 1024 -33.80 -8.32 -18.84
N ASP A 1025 -32.50 -8.55 -18.83
CA ASP A 1025 -31.55 -7.94 -17.89
C ASP A 1025 -30.38 -7.33 -18.65
N ASP A 1026 -29.94 -6.13 -18.27
CA ASP A 1026 -28.74 -5.49 -18.85
C ASP A 1026 -27.50 -6.08 -18.16
N ILE A 1027 -26.70 -6.82 -18.93
CA ILE A 1027 -25.50 -7.50 -18.43
C ILE A 1027 -24.20 -6.80 -18.84
N SER A 1028 -24.27 -5.57 -19.34
CA SER A 1028 -23.11 -4.84 -19.88
C SER A 1028 -22.00 -4.65 -18.81
N GLU A 1029 -22.37 -4.19 -17.61
CA GLU A 1029 -21.43 -4.06 -16.48
C GLU A 1029 -20.95 -5.42 -15.95
N LYS A 1030 -21.87 -6.40 -15.87
CA LYS A 1030 -21.58 -7.74 -15.35
C LYS A 1030 -20.60 -8.50 -16.22
N ARG A 1031 -20.65 -8.33 -17.55
CA ARG A 1031 -19.68 -8.89 -18.49
C ARG A 1031 -18.31 -8.24 -18.38
N ALA A 1032 -18.24 -6.91 -18.25
CA ALA A 1032 -16.97 -6.21 -18.03
C ALA A 1032 -16.27 -6.73 -16.76
N ALA A 1033 -17.03 -6.91 -15.67
CA ALA A 1033 -16.53 -7.47 -14.42
C ALA A 1033 -16.10 -8.95 -14.54
N ARG A 1034 -16.89 -9.78 -15.25
CA ARG A 1034 -16.53 -11.20 -15.48
C ARG A 1034 -15.30 -11.37 -16.37
N GLN A 1035 -15.13 -10.51 -17.38
CA GLN A 1035 -13.94 -10.51 -18.24
C GLN A 1035 -12.70 -10.16 -17.41
N ALA A 1036 -12.78 -9.11 -16.59
CA ALA A 1036 -11.70 -8.71 -15.70
C ALA A 1036 -11.36 -9.80 -14.66
N LEU A 1037 -12.37 -10.47 -14.09
CA LEU A 1037 -12.17 -11.57 -13.15
C LEU A 1037 -11.53 -12.78 -13.85
N LYS A 1038 -11.97 -13.15 -15.06
CA LYS A 1038 -11.42 -14.28 -15.81
C LYS A 1038 -9.98 -14.01 -16.28
N GLU A 1039 -9.66 -12.75 -16.59
CA GLU A 1039 -8.30 -12.33 -16.93
C GLU A 1039 -7.38 -12.33 -15.70
N SER A 1040 -7.92 -11.95 -14.53
CA SER A 1040 -7.26 -12.07 -13.23
C SER A 1040 -7.05 -13.53 -12.81
N GLU A 1041 -8.06 -14.40 -12.93
CA GLU A 1041 -7.97 -15.84 -12.62
C GLU A 1041 -6.99 -16.56 -13.54
N LYS A 1042 -7.03 -16.28 -14.85
CA LYS A 1042 -6.07 -16.81 -15.81
C LYS A 1042 -4.65 -16.32 -15.48
N ARG A 1043 -4.50 -15.05 -15.09
CA ARG A 1043 -3.22 -14.48 -14.64
C ARG A 1043 -2.69 -15.18 -13.38
N VAL A 1044 -3.53 -15.42 -12.37
CA VAL A 1044 -3.15 -16.14 -11.14
C VAL A 1044 -2.80 -17.59 -11.44
N SER A 1045 -3.58 -18.30 -12.27
CA SER A 1045 -3.30 -19.69 -12.66
C SER A 1045 -1.99 -19.80 -13.44
N THR A 1046 -1.74 -18.91 -14.40
CA THR A 1046 -0.48 -18.87 -15.16
C THR A 1046 0.71 -18.54 -14.27
N ILE A 1047 0.56 -17.63 -13.29
CA ILE A 1047 1.61 -17.35 -12.30
C ILE A 1047 1.91 -18.60 -11.47
N LEU A 1048 0.89 -19.25 -10.90
CA LEU A 1048 1.06 -20.46 -10.07
C LEU A 1048 1.62 -21.66 -10.85
N GLU A 1049 1.32 -21.79 -12.13
CA GLU A 1049 1.88 -22.82 -13.02
C GLU A 1049 3.35 -22.57 -13.39
N SER A 1050 3.75 -21.29 -13.52
CA SER A 1050 5.09 -20.89 -13.94
C SER A 1050 6.14 -20.89 -12.82
N VAL A 1051 5.71 -20.90 -11.56
CA VAL A 1051 6.58 -20.87 -10.39
C VAL A 1051 7.05 -22.28 -10.04
N ASN A 1052 8.38 -22.50 -10.03
CA ASN A 1052 9.01 -23.77 -9.67
C ASN A 1052 9.12 -24.01 -8.15
N THR A 1053 8.37 -23.26 -7.34
CA THR A 1053 8.30 -23.41 -5.88
C THR A 1053 7.07 -24.24 -5.54
N GLY A 1054 7.26 -25.28 -4.72
CA GLY A 1054 6.13 -26.03 -4.17
C GLY A 1054 5.36 -25.17 -3.18
N ILE A 1055 4.05 -25.05 -3.34
CA ILE A 1055 3.17 -24.28 -2.45
C ILE A 1055 2.08 -25.20 -1.92
N LEU A 1056 1.89 -25.19 -0.60
CA LEU A 1056 0.80 -25.86 0.11
C LEU A 1056 0.00 -24.86 0.93
N ILE A 1057 -1.29 -25.08 0.99
CA ILE A 1057 -2.18 -24.41 1.94
C ILE A 1057 -2.56 -25.45 2.99
N ILE A 1058 -2.37 -25.13 4.26
CA ILE A 1058 -2.59 -26.05 5.37
C ILE A 1058 -3.60 -25.45 6.33
N ASP A 1059 -4.55 -26.28 6.75
CA ASP A 1059 -5.47 -25.95 7.82
C ASP A 1059 -4.75 -26.20 9.17
N PRO A 1060 -4.58 -25.17 10.01
CA PRO A 1060 -3.79 -25.25 11.24
C PRO A 1060 -4.41 -26.16 12.29
N ASP A 1061 -5.75 -26.20 12.35
CA ASP A 1061 -6.49 -26.97 13.36
C ASP A 1061 -6.39 -28.47 13.06
N THR A 1062 -6.51 -28.82 11.78
CA THR A 1062 -6.52 -30.21 11.33
C THR A 1062 -5.14 -30.69 10.84
N ARG A 1063 -4.16 -29.81 10.68
CA ARG A 1063 -2.84 -30.07 10.07
C ARG A 1063 -2.91 -30.68 8.66
N SER A 1064 -4.06 -30.52 8.00
CA SER A 1064 -4.33 -31.14 6.71
C SER A 1064 -4.04 -30.17 5.57
N ILE A 1065 -3.54 -30.70 4.45
CA ILE A 1065 -3.30 -29.91 3.24
C ILE A 1065 -4.64 -29.62 2.59
N VAL A 1066 -5.02 -28.35 2.55
CA VAL A 1066 -6.24 -27.83 1.93
C VAL A 1066 -6.05 -27.70 0.42
N ASP A 1067 -4.89 -27.25 -0.02
CA ASP A 1067 -4.58 -27.11 -1.44
C ASP A 1067 -3.07 -27.22 -1.72
N VAL A 1068 -2.74 -27.50 -2.98
CA VAL A 1068 -1.38 -27.68 -3.48
C VAL A 1068 -1.25 -27.14 -4.90
N ASN A 1069 -0.18 -26.40 -5.18
CA ASN A 1069 0.12 -25.94 -6.53
C ASN A 1069 0.74 -27.07 -7.38
N PRO A 1070 0.74 -26.96 -8.73
CA PRO A 1070 1.31 -28.00 -9.60
C PRO A 1070 2.78 -28.33 -9.32
N ALA A 1071 3.59 -27.34 -8.91
CA ALA A 1071 5.00 -27.56 -8.60
C ALA A 1071 5.18 -28.43 -7.35
N ALA A 1072 4.40 -28.21 -6.28
CA ALA A 1072 4.44 -29.05 -5.09
C ALA A 1072 3.96 -30.47 -5.38
N ALA A 1073 2.92 -30.65 -6.19
CA ALA A 1073 2.47 -31.98 -6.61
C ALA A 1073 3.58 -32.75 -7.38
N ARG A 1074 4.30 -32.06 -8.28
CA ARG A 1074 5.47 -32.64 -8.98
C ARG A 1074 6.61 -33.01 -8.03
N MET A 1075 6.94 -32.13 -7.08
CA MET A 1075 8.02 -32.38 -6.11
C MET A 1075 7.68 -33.50 -5.13
N ILE A 1076 6.44 -33.56 -4.65
CA ILE A 1076 5.93 -34.64 -3.79
C ILE A 1076 5.83 -35.94 -4.59
N GLY A 1077 5.59 -35.87 -5.90
CA GLY A 1077 5.50 -37.04 -6.78
C GLY A 1077 4.14 -37.75 -6.71
N LEU A 1078 3.10 -37.09 -6.20
CA LEU A 1078 1.74 -37.61 -6.12
C LEU A 1078 0.74 -36.69 -6.85
N PRO A 1079 -0.36 -37.24 -7.40
CA PRO A 1079 -1.46 -36.44 -7.91
C PRO A 1079 -2.03 -35.52 -6.82
N ARG A 1080 -2.47 -34.30 -7.19
CA ARG A 1080 -3.10 -33.33 -6.28
C ARG A 1080 -4.20 -33.94 -5.40
N ALA A 1081 -5.02 -34.83 -5.97
CA ALA A 1081 -6.12 -35.49 -5.26
C ALA A 1081 -5.66 -36.37 -4.09
N ASP A 1082 -4.46 -36.94 -4.19
CA ASP A 1082 -3.90 -37.84 -3.18
C ASP A 1082 -3.10 -37.09 -2.10
N ILE A 1083 -2.79 -35.81 -2.34
CA ILE A 1083 -2.08 -34.91 -1.41
C ILE A 1083 -3.08 -34.11 -0.56
N ILE A 1084 -4.19 -33.66 -1.15
CA ILE A 1084 -5.22 -32.90 -0.43
C ILE A 1084 -5.88 -33.76 0.64
N ASN A 1085 -6.19 -33.16 1.80
CA ASN A 1085 -6.69 -33.78 3.03
C ASN A 1085 -5.70 -34.70 3.76
N GLN A 1086 -4.49 -34.91 3.23
CA GLN A 1086 -3.44 -35.59 3.97
C GLN A 1086 -2.77 -34.65 4.96
N LYS A 1087 -2.17 -35.23 5.99
CA LYS A 1087 -1.38 -34.47 6.96
C LYS A 1087 -0.09 -33.96 6.32
N CYS A 1088 0.23 -32.69 6.52
CA CYS A 1088 1.42 -32.08 5.93
C CYS A 1088 2.74 -32.72 6.38
N HIS A 1089 2.78 -33.30 7.58
CA HIS A 1089 3.95 -33.99 8.13
C HIS A 1089 4.34 -35.26 7.35
N ASN A 1090 3.40 -35.84 6.59
CA ASN A 1090 3.70 -36.99 5.72
C ASN A 1090 4.61 -36.60 4.54
N PHE A 1091 4.72 -35.30 4.24
CA PHE A 1091 5.45 -34.81 3.08
C PHE A 1091 6.53 -33.78 3.47
N VAL A 1092 6.16 -32.59 3.96
CA VAL A 1092 7.02 -31.38 3.88
C VAL A 1092 7.67 -31.00 5.23
N CYS A 1093 7.52 -31.83 6.25
CA CYS A 1093 8.21 -31.70 7.53
C CYS A 1093 7.91 -32.95 8.36
N PRO A 1094 8.64 -34.06 8.17
CA PRO A 1094 8.43 -35.30 8.93
C PRO A 1094 8.96 -35.14 10.35
N SER A 1095 8.26 -34.33 11.14
CA SER A 1095 8.39 -34.24 12.59
C SER A 1095 7.39 -35.19 13.25
N PRO A 1096 7.65 -35.67 14.48
CA PRO A 1096 6.66 -36.40 15.28
C PRO A 1096 5.31 -35.65 15.38
N GLU A 1097 4.21 -36.36 15.59
CA GLU A 1097 2.82 -35.86 15.48
C GLU A 1097 2.47 -34.68 16.42
N HIS A 1098 3.37 -34.31 17.34
CA HIS A 1098 3.25 -33.23 18.35
C HIS A 1098 4.53 -32.37 18.51
N ASP A 1099 5.40 -32.34 17.49
CA ASP A 1099 6.60 -31.50 17.47
C ASP A 1099 6.65 -30.68 16.17
N CYS A 1100 5.51 -30.09 15.81
CA CYS A 1100 5.43 -29.21 14.67
C CYS A 1100 6.03 -27.84 15.03
N PRO A 1101 7.10 -27.38 14.35
CA PRO A 1101 7.72 -26.09 14.67
C PRO A 1101 6.72 -24.94 14.58
N VAL A 1102 5.81 -24.98 13.59
CA VAL A 1102 4.87 -23.89 13.32
C VAL A 1102 3.62 -23.95 14.19
N ILE A 1103 3.06 -25.15 14.42
CA ILE A 1103 1.77 -25.33 15.08
C ILE A 1103 1.94 -25.57 16.58
N ASP A 1104 2.88 -26.43 16.97
CA ASP A 1104 3.09 -26.82 18.38
C ASP A 1104 4.05 -25.86 19.09
N ASN A 1105 5.14 -25.47 18.41
CA ASN A 1105 6.20 -24.66 19.01
C ASN A 1105 6.06 -23.15 18.70
N MET A 1106 5.06 -22.78 17.89
CA MET A 1106 4.78 -21.41 17.44
C MET A 1106 6.00 -20.69 16.83
N GLU A 1107 6.94 -21.45 16.26
CA GLU A 1107 8.14 -20.92 15.62
C GLU A 1107 7.81 -20.35 14.25
N ARG A 1108 8.42 -19.19 13.95
CA ARG A 1108 8.45 -18.64 12.61
C ARG A 1108 9.43 -19.45 11.76
N VAL A 1109 8.90 -20.22 10.82
CA VAL A 1109 9.72 -21.00 9.87
C VAL A 1109 9.91 -20.17 8.61
N GLU A 1110 11.08 -19.55 8.47
CA GLU A 1110 11.45 -18.76 7.30
C GLU A 1110 12.81 -19.23 6.77
N ASN A 1111 12.86 -19.64 5.50
CA ASN A 1111 14.04 -20.19 4.84
C ASN A 1111 14.71 -21.33 5.65
N ALA A 1112 13.91 -22.19 6.28
CA ALA A 1112 14.42 -23.29 7.08
C ALA A 1112 14.69 -24.51 6.20
N GLU A 1113 15.90 -25.06 6.24
CA GLU A 1113 16.20 -26.34 5.58
C GLU A 1113 15.42 -27.46 6.27
N ARG A 1114 14.67 -28.24 5.47
CA ARG A 1114 13.86 -29.38 5.89
C ARG A 1114 13.97 -30.51 4.87
N ILE A 1115 13.35 -31.63 5.17
CA ILE A 1115 13.28 -32.79 4.27
C ILE A 1115 11.86 -32.93 3.77
N LEU A 1116 11.72 -32.99 2.45
CA LEU A 1116 10.53 -33.44 1.75
C LEU A 1116 10.61 -34.96 1.58
N ILE A 1117 9.56 -35.67 1.97
CA ILE A 1117 9.36 -37.09 1.64
C ILE A 1117 8.40 -37.15 0.45
N THR A 1118 8.88 -37.76 -0.62
CA THR A 1118 8.09 -37.99 -1.83
C THR A 1118 7.22 -39.25 -1.71
N GLY A 1119 6.24 -39.42 -2.60
CA GLY A 1119 5.33 -40.56 -2.60
C GLY A 1119 6.00 -41.93 -2.75
N ASP A 1120 7.23 -42.00 -3.28
CA ASP A 1120 8.05 -43.21 -3.37
C ASP A 1120 8.99 -43.43 -2.16
N GLY A 1121 8.96 -42.51 -1.18
CA GLY A 1121 9.78 -42.56 0.03
C GLY A 1121 11.14 -41.88 -0.09
N LYS A 1122 11.51 -41.30 -1.25
CA LYS A 1122 12.76 -40.55 -1.41
C LYS A 1122 12.73 -39.27 -0.57
N LYS A 1123 13.84 -38.99 0.10
CA LYS A 1123 14.09 -37.78 0.89
C LYS A 1123 14.79 -36.73 0.04
N ILE A 1124 14.18 -35.56 -0.10
CA ILE A 1124 14.69 -34.42 -0.86
C ILE A 1124 14.95 -33.27 0.11
N PRO A 1125 16.16 -32.69 0.14
CA PRO A 1125 16.41 -31.49 0.93
C PRO A 1125 15.63 -30.32 0.33
N ILE A 1126 14.88 -29.60 1.15
CA ILE A 1126 14.08 -28.46 0.72
C ILE A 1126 14.34 -27.24 1.59
N LEU A 1127 14.28 -26.05 1.01
CA LEU A 1127 14.22 -24.79 1.74
C LEU A 1127 12.76 -24.42 1.96
N LYS A 1128 12.29 -24.37 3.20
CA LYS A 1128 10.88 -24.20 3.56
C LYS A 1128 10.62 -22.86 4.27
N THR A 1129 9.55 -22.17 3.86
CA THR A 1129 9.01 -20.99 4.54
C THR A 1129 7.52 -21.20 4.80
N VAL A 1130 7.03 -20.81 5.97
CA VAL A 1130 5.64 -20.92 6.38
C VAL A 1130 5.15 -19.57 6.90
N VAL A 1131 4.06 -19.08 6.31
CA VAL A 1131 3.43 -17.82 6.72
C VAL A 1131 1.95 -18.04 7.03
N PRO A 1132 1.43 -17.48 8.14
CA PRO A 1132 0.00 -17.48 8.39
C PRO A 1132 -0.70 -16.54 7.41
N VAL A 1133 -1.76 -17.01 6.77
CA VAL A 1133 -2.61 -16.25 5.85
C VAL A 1133 -4.07 -16.40 6.25
N THR A 1134 -4.89 -15.41 5.91
CA THR A 1134 -6.35 -15.52 6.08
C THR A 1134 -6.96 -15.70 4.71
N LEU A 1135 -7.53 -16.88 4.45
CA LEU A 1135 -8.18 -17.22 3.19
C LEU A 1135 -9.62 -17.66 3.47
N GLY A 1136 -10.59 -17.01 2.82
CA GLY A 1136 -12.02 -17.29 3.05
C GLY A 1136 -12.49 -17.02 4.49
N GLY A 1137 -11.83 -16.12 5.22
CA GLY A 1137 -12.15 -15.79 6.62
C GLY A 1137 -11.65 -16.81 7.65
N ARG A 1138 -10.85 -17.81 7.23
CA ARG A 1138 -10.20 -18.79 8.12
C ARG A 1138 -8.69 -18.60 8.09
N ARG A 1139 -8.06 -18.75 9.26
CA ARG A 1139 -6.61 -18.77 9.38
C ARG A 1139 -6.07 -20.05 8.78
N GLN A 1140 -5.13 -19.94 7.85
CA GLN A 1140 -4.46 -21.03 7.17
C GLN A 1140 -2.95 -20.78 7.16
N PHE A 1141 -2.14 -21.82 6.98
CA PHE A 1141 -0.71 -21.67 6.73
C PHE A 1141 -0.44 -21.83 5.24
N LEU A 1142 0.21 -20.84 4.66
CA LEU A 1142 0.78 -20.94 3.32
C LEU A 1142 2.23 -21.39 3.48
N GLU A 1143 2.53 -22.60 3.04
CA GLU A 1143 3.89 -23.12 3.00
C GLU A 1143 4.44 -23.02 1.59
N SER A 1144 5.66 -22.52 1.45
CA SER A 1144 6.42 -22.55 0.22
C SER A 1144 7.72 -23.32 0.42
N PHE A 1145 8.09 -24.18 -0.52
CA PHE A 1145 9.35 -24.93 -0.46
C PHE A 1145 10.03 -25.06 -1.83
N VAL A 1146 11.37 -25.06 -1.80
CA VAL A 1146 12.23 -25.17 -2.99
C VAL A 1146 13.16 -26.37 -2.82
N ASP A 1147 13.33 -27.18 -3.87
CA ASP A 1147 14.27 -28.30 -3.90
C ASP A 1147 15.72 -27.80 -3.89
N LEU A 1148 16.52 -28.26 -2.93
CA LEU A 1148 17.93 -27.92 -2.75
C LEU A 1148 18.89 -28.98 -3.28
N THR A 1149 18.41 -30.05 -3.92
CA THR A 1149 19.24 -31.19 -4.36
C THR A 1149 20.41 -30.75 -5.25
N GLY A 1150 20.13 -29.97 -6.30
CA GLY A 1150 21.18 -29.50 -7.21
C GLY A 1150 22.18 -28.55 -6.55
N GLN A 1151 21.74 -27.76 -5.57
CA GLN A 1151 22.65 -26.88 -4.82
C GLN A 1151 23.58 -27.69 -3.90
N LYS A 1152 23.06 -28.67 -3.15
CA LYS A 1152 23.86 -29.52 -2.27
C LYS A 1152 24.84 -30.40 -3.04
N GLU A 1153 24.48 -30.85 -4.24
CA GLU A 1153 25.40 -31.57 -5.14
C GLU A 1153 26.54 -30.67 -5.64
N ALA A 1154 26.24 -29.44 -6.06
CA ALA A 1154 27.24 -28.46 -6.47
C ALA A 1154 28.16 -28.01 -5.32
N GLU A 1155 27.64 -27.83 -4.10
CA GLU A 1155 28.44 -27.53 -2.92
C GLU A 1155 29.42 -28.66 -2.59
N LYS A 1156 29.00 -29.91 -2.76
CA LYS A 1156 29.87 -31.08 -2.54
C LYS A 1156 30.97 -31.16 -3.60
N GLU A 1157 30.63 -30.96 -4.87
CA GLU A 1157 31.61 -30.92 -5.98
C GLU A 1157 32.62 -29.78 -5.79
N LEU A 1158 32.16 -28.61 -5.37
CA LEU A 1158 33.03 -27.47 -5.06
C LEU A 1158 33.98 -27.78 -3.88
N GLN A 1159 33.49 -28.43 -2.81
CA GLN A 1159 34.35 -28.85 -1.70
C GLN A 1159 35.39 -29.90 -2.10
N GLU A 1160 35.06 -30.81 -3.02
CA GLU A 1160 36.01 -31.78 -3.56
C GLU A 1160 37.07 -31.08 -4.44
N ASN A 1161 36.66 -30.14 -5.29
CA ASN A 1161 37.56 -29.34 -6.11
C ASN A 1161 38.49 -28.44 -5.28
N ILE A 1162 37.99 -27.83 -4.20
CA ILE A 1162 38.81 -27.04 -3.27
C ILE A 1162 39.90 -27.92 -2.61
N LYS A 1163 39.55 -29.13 -2.16
CA LYS A 1163 40.53 -30.07 -1.60
C LYS A 1163 41.58 -30.51 -2.62
N GLU A 1164 41.20 -30.63 -3.89
CA GLU A 1164 42.14 -30.95 -4.97
C GLU A 1164 43.07 -29.78 -5.28
N LEU A 1165 42.54 -28.56 -5.28
CA LEU A 1165 43.30 -27.31 -5.47
C LEU A 1165 44.33 -27.10 -4.34
N GLU A 1166 43.95 -27.36 -3.07
CA GLU A 1166 44.85 -27.29 -1.92
C GLU A 1166 46.01 -28.29 -2.01
N ARG A 1167 45.76 -29.50 -2.55
CA ARG A 1167 46.83 -30.47 -2.84
C ARG A 1167 47.79 -29.96 -3.91
N PHE A 1168 47.24 -29.38 -4.97
CA PHE A 1168 48.03 -28.83 -6.07
C PHE A 1168 48.90 -27.64 -5.60
N TYR A 1169 48.31 -26.76 -4.78
CA TYR A 1169 48.98 -25.61 -4.19
C TYR A 1169 50.17 -26.01 -3.30
N LYS A 1170 50.00 -27.04 -2.44
CA LYS A 1170 51.10 -27.58 -1.63
C LYS A 1170 52.23 -28.19 -2.47
N MET A 1171 51.93 -28.83 -3.60
CA MET A 1171 52.96 -29.35 -4.50
C MET A 1171 53.72 -28.26 -5.27
N ALA A 1172 53.05 -27.16 -5.62
CA ALA A 1172 53.66 -26.04 -6.33
C ALA A 1172 54.69 -25.28 -5.46
N ILE A 1173 54.33 -25.00 -4.19
CA ILE A 1173 55.22 -24.33 -3.22
C ILE A 1173 56.49 -25.14 -2.99
N GLY A 1174 56.37 -26.46 -2.77
CA GLY A 1174 57.54 -27.33 -2.58
C GLY A 1174 58.46 -27.40 -3.80
N ARG A 1175 57.98 -27.07 -5.01
CA ARG A 1175 58.78 -27.02 -6.24
C ARG A 1175 59.51 -25.68 -6.38
N GLU A 1176 58.89 -24.57 -5.97
CA GLU A 1176 59.52 -23.25 -5.93
C GLU A 1176 60.63 -23.17 -4.87
N GLU A 1177 60.39 -23.65 -3.65
CA GLU A 1177 61.40 -23.67 -2.58
C GLU A 1177 62.66 -24.44 -3.00
N LYS A 1178 62.47 -25.60 -3.66
CA LYS A 1178 63.57 -26.43 -4.14
C LYS A 1178 64.32 -25.78 -5.30
N MET A 1179 63.63 -24.99 -6.13
CA MET A 1179 64.23 -24.27 -7.25
C MET A 1179 64.97 -23.01 -6.79
N ILE A 1180 64.52 -22.35 -5.72
CA ILE A 1180 65.23 -21.25 -5.06
C ILE A 1180 66.51 -21.78 -4.43
N SER A 1181 66.43 -22.85 -3.64
CA SER A 1181 67.60 -23.52 -3.04
C SER A 1181 68.65 -23.91 -4.08
N LEU A 1182 68.24 -24.47 -5.23
CA LEU A 1182 69.17 -24.81 -6.31
C LEU A 1182 69.85 -23.57 -6.92
N LYS A 1183 69.11 -22.46 -7.06
CA LYS A 1183 69.67 -21.20 -7.60
C LYS A 1183 70.67 -20.58 -6.63
N GLU A 1184 70.42 -20.63 -5.33
CA GLU A 1184 71.36 -20.21 -4.29
C GLU A 1184 72.64 -21.03 -4.34
N GLU A 1185 72.51 -22.36 -4.44
CA GLU A 1185 73.64 -23.28 -4.49
C GLU A 1185 74.50 -23.05 -5.75
N ILE A 1186 73.86 -22.80 -6.90
CA ILE A 1186 74.55 -22.49 -8.15
C ILE A 1186 75.28 -21.14 -8.06
N ASN A 1187 74.65 -20.09 -7.51
CA ASN A 1187 75.32 -18.79 -7.34
C ASN A 1187 76.52 -18.89 -6.37
N ALA A 1188 76.38 -19.66 -5.28
CA ALA A 1188 77.47 -19.90 -4.33
C ALA A 1188 78.65 -20.65 -4.94
N LEU A 1189 78.40 -21.59 -5.85
CA LEU A 1189 79.44 -22.29 -6.61
C LEU A 1189 80.15 -21.36 -7.60
N LEU A 1190 79.41 -20.50 -8.31
CA LEU A 1190 79.96 -19.52 -9.27
C LEU A 1190 80.85 -18.47 -8.57
N ALA A 1191 80.47 -18.04 -7.37
CA ALA A 1191 81.27 -17.11 -6.56
C ALA A 1191 82.65 -17.70 -6.18
N LYS A 1192 82.74 -19.02 -5.96
CA LYS A 1192 84.01 -19.69 -5.64
C LYS A 1192 84.95 -19.82 -6.84
N THR A 1193 84.43 -19.79 -8.06
CA THR A 1193 85.22 -19.85 -9.30
C THR A 1193 85.60 -18.48 -9.86
N GLY A 1194 85.18 -17.38 -9.20
CA GLY A 1194 85.48 -16.01 -9.63
C GLY A 1194 84.60 -15.48 -10.75
N GLU A 1195 83.49 -16.16 -11.05
CA GLU A 1195 82.50 -15.73 -12.04
C GLU A 1195 81.36 -14.93 -11.38
N LYS A 1196 80.70 -14.06 -12.15
CA LYS A 1196 79.57 -13.24 -11.65
C LYS A 1196 78.33 -14.10 -11.42
N GLU A 1197 77.54 -13.74 -10.41
CA GLU A 1197 76.26 -14.39 -10.11
C GLU A 1197 75.34 -14.41 -11.33
N LYS A 1198 74.69 -15.55 -11.56
CA LYS A 1198 73.90 -15.80 -12.77
C LYS A 1198 72.40 -15.61 -12.55
N TYR A 1199 71.91 -15.84 -11.34
CA TYR A 1199 70.49 -15.75 -11.03
C TYR A 1199 70.23 -14.68 -9.98
N ILE A 1200 69.27 -13.79 -10.24
CA ILE A 1200 68.78 -12.82 -9.25
C ILE A 1200 67.62 -13.50 -8.52
N ILE A 1201 67.79 -13.69 -7.21
CA ILE A 1201 66.78 -14.30 -6.33
C ILE A 1201 66.04 -13.12 -5.67
N ARG A 1202 64.72 -13.10 -5.77
CA ARG A 1202 63.85 -12.11 -5.13
C ARG A 1202 62.90 -12.81 -4.19
#